data_AF-A0A662X9X0-F1
#
_entry.id   AF-A0A662X9X0-F1
#
_cell.length_a   1.000
_cell.length_b   1.000
_cell.length_c   1.000
_cell.angle_alpha   90.00
_cell.angle_beta   90.00
_cell.angle_gamma   90.00
#
_symmetry.space_group_name_H-M   'P 1'
#
loop_
_entity.id
_entity.type
_entity.pdbx_description
1 polymer ?
#
loop_
_entity_poly.entity_id
_entity_poly.type
_entity_poly.pdbx_seq_one_letter_code
_entity_poly.pdbx_strand_id
1 'polypeptide(L)'
;MHWKLRVLLDAVVLLLLLALDARDLWYKTQWLGPGDVYAFATTTSLHLLDPPSPGAEQSADESSTGWRAFRAACSELHALGGDGRRDSGHPHFLHVLAANCSAADGLTEDSRPQFKTMVLTSDVRADAMAWAACKLLYVSRRPPLCQAAMVSNFLVKYRFAAPHVASSMMAAPMSAAERELRELLDVIGKSQPLSAMVCVSGVELPDANDPQREQEQPLSRIFGCASPNLPGKSVVFVGQHATAFASLQFDKTRLTVDDVDVLDVHFIFRQNAVRTYRYHPPSATNPSDLQLKTFPGHMTIHTALNLSCSGFLYNLLVLTDLVLLVLHAWSASELLNRVVLPPLLRTPTKQELSDLTKGEGRTTLLACILTRSPSVAALTLASTLLSWLLLLPHTAVWALSADEFSASSFAVVNTLLSAIRVWMLLLLVVYTLWDVLVYTDEARAYMLATRTFVSSSELVAAVALAGLLLRHRLLSVLPQKHEMENQRVVDAAAFPGRLALSNAYEDAVYSLSSRERNLVLWLIYWPLVELLLVALLSVALGMTIRYLLHEYRRHAAAKTAATTVGVNATEESERLTSSRPSTAGFSSAKAVIAGYSRLPLEELLDVPIRAKHIVRSGGSEPIGSASSCLEKTVGQEQFLWPVQYLTHGVLLENGRYLSTRRGFYRVLPVHEPMDGSGARSSSSNGRSGKGAPREGNGSPKRRRYTTTYPIVM
;
A
#
# COMPACT_ATOMS: atom_id res chain seq x y z
N MET A 1 35.09 -17.12 16.22
CA MET A 1 34.20 -17.37 15.05
C MET A 1 32.95 -16.48 15.04
N HIS A 2 32.37 -16.08 16.18
CA HIS A 2 31.13 -15.28 16.24
C HIS A 2 31.14 -13.92 15.52
N TRP A 3 32.26 -13.20 15.45
CA TRP A 3 32.29 -11.87 14.82
C TRP A 3 32.19 -11.93 13.28
N LYS A 4 32.82 -12.92 12.63
CA LYS A 4 32.71 -13.11 11.16
C LYS A 4 31.27 -13.45 10.76
N LEU A 5 30.58 -14.26 11.57
CA LEU A 5 29.17 -14.60 11.36
C LEU A 5 28.28 -13.35 11.44
N ARG A 6 28.55 -12.43 12.39
CA ARG A 6 27.81 -11.15 12.50
C ARG A 6 28.02 -10.25 11.28
N VAL A 7 29.27 -10.10 10.81
CA VAL A 7 29.55 -9.30 9.60
C VAL A 7 28.91 -9.90 8.35
N LEU A 8 28.85 -11.25 8.26
CA LEU A 8 28.15 -11.94 7.19
C LEU A 8 26.63 -11.78 7.28
N LEU A 9 26.06 -11.83 8.49
CA LEU A 9 24.65 -11.53 8.74
C LEU A 9 24.31 -10.10 8.29
N ASP A 10 25.16 -9.13 8.62
CA ASP A 10 24.99 -7.75 8.18
C ASP A 10 24.96 -7.67 6.64
N ALA A 11 25.93 -8.28 5.95
CA ALA A 11 25.92 -8.34 4.49
C ALA A 11 24.63 -8.96 3.92
N VAL A 12 24.15 -10.04 4.53
CA VAL A 12 22.89 -10.69 4.14
C VAL A 12 21.68 -9.77 4.36
N VAL A 13 21.61 -9.07 5.50
CA VAL A 13 20.53 -8.10 5.77
C VAL A 13 20.53 -6.96 4.76
N LEU A 14 21.70 -6.43 4.40
CA LEU A 14 21.82 -5.39 3.38
C LEU A 14 21.29 -5.87 2.01
N LEU A 15 21.66 -7.08 1.62
CA LEU A 15 21.19 -7.70 0.37
C LEU A 15 19.68 -7.96 0.41
N LEU A 16 19.15 -8.40 1.55
CA LEU A 16 17.71 -8.61 1.73
C LEU A 16 16.92 -7.30 1.61
N LEU A 17 17.42 -6.19 2.16
CA LEU A 17 16.77 -4.88 2.03
C LEU A 17 16.73 -4.43 0.56
N LEU A 18 17.85 -4.56 -0.16
CA LEU A 18 17.88 -4.27 -1.61
C LEU A 18 16.96 -5.20 -2.40
N ALA A 19 16.89 -6.49 -2.02
CA ALA A 19 15.99 -7.44 -2.65
C ALA A 19 14.52 -7.09 -2.40
N LEU A 20 14.17 -6.56 -1.22
CA LEU A 20 12.82 -6.08 -0.92
C LEU A 20 12.44 -4.85 -1.78
N ASP A 21 13.36 -3.91 -1.96
CA ASP A 21 13.16 -2.74 -2.82
C ASP A 21 13.02 -3.15 -4.29
N ALA A 22 13.89 -4.05 -4.77
CA ALA A 22 13.83 -4.59 -6.12
C ALA A 22 12.54 -5.40 -6.36
N ARG A 23 12.11 -6.20 -5.37
CA ARG A 23 10.85 -6.95 -5.41
C ARG A 23 9.65 -6.00 -5.46
N ASP A 24 9.65 -4.92 -4.67
CA ASP A 24 8.57 -3.93 -4.70
C ASP A 24 8.47 -3.24 -6.06
N LEU A 25 9.61 -2.88 -6.66
CA LEU A 25 9.66 -2.32 -8.02
C LEU A 25 9.17 -3.34 -9.05
N TRP A 26 9.64 -4.59 -8.98
CA TRP A 26 9.18 -5.68 -9.86
C TRP A 26 7.67 -5.93 -9.73
N TYR A 27 7.16 -5.92 -8.50
CA TYR A 27 5.74 -6.07 -8.24
C TYR A 27 4.96 -4.92 -8.85
N LYS A 28 5.43 -3.67 -8.68
CA LYS A 28 4.84 -2.49 -9.34
C LYS A 28 4.85 -2.68 -10.85
N THR A 29 5.94 -3.11 -11.49
CA THR A 29 5.96 -3.30 -12.95
C THR A 29 4.99 -4.38 -13.45
N GLN A 30 4.52 -5.33 -12.62
CA GLN A 30 3.48 -6.28 -13.03
C GLN A 30 2.11 -5.62 -13.28
N TRP A 31 1.85 -4.47 -12.67
CA TRP A 31 0.63 -3.69 -12.90
C TRP A 31 0.77 -2.74 -14.10
N LEU A 32 1.98 -2.66 -14.67
CA LEU A 32 2.31 -1.71 -15.72
C LEU A 32 1.86 -2.26 -17.06
N GLY A 33 0.74 -1.74 -17.54
CA GLY A 33 0.42 -1.84 -18.95
C GLY A 33 -1.07 -1.85 -19.27
N PRO A 34 -1.37 -1.72 -20.58
CA PRO A 34 -2.62 -2.14 -21.17
C PRO A 34 -2.66 -3.66 -21.48
N GLY A 35 -1.61 -4.42 -21.15
CA GLY A 35 -1.58 -5.86 -21.34
C GLY A 35 -2.53 -6.53 -20.37
N ASP A 36 -3.54 -7.24 -20.88
CA ASP A 36 -4.46 -7.98 -20.02
C ASP A 36 -3.79 -9.28 -19.55
N VAL A 37 -3.10 -9.23 -18.42
CA VAL A 37 -2.28 -10.35 -17.90
C VAL A 37 -3.16 -11.40 -17.20
N TYR A 38 -4.38 -11.05 -16.77
CA TYR A 38 -5.32 -11.93 -16.07
C TYR A 38 -4.68 -12.78 -14.96
N ALA A 39 -3.76 -12.17 -14.19
CA ALA A 39 -2.89 -12.89 -13.26
C ALA A 39 -3.61 -13.44 -12.01
N PHE A 40 -4.87 -13.05 -11.77
CA PHE A 40 -5.64 -13.47 -10.60
C PHE A 40 -6.87 -14.23 -11.05
N ALA A 41 -7.10 -15.44 -10.53
CA ALA A 41 -8.30 -16.21 -10.83
C ALA A 41 -8.99 -16.63 -9.52
N THR A 42 -10.32 -16.57 -9.51
CA THR A 42 -11.16 -17.09 -8.43
C THR A 42 -12.17 -18.05 -8.99
N THR A 43 -12.58 -19.01 -8.16
CA THR A 43 -13.58 -20.02 -8.52
C THR A 43 -14.74 -19.97 -7.54
N THR A 44 -15.94 -19.66 -8.03
CA THR A 44 -17.15 -19.68 -7.21
C THR A 44 -18.05 -20.83 -7.66
N SER A 45 -18.48 -21.65 -6.70
CA SER A 45 -19.49 -22.70 -6.93
C SER A 45 -20.86 -22.19 -6.50
N LEU A 46 -21.82 -22.24 -7.40
CA LEU A 46 -23.23 -21.92 -7.14
C LEU A 46 -24.04 -23.22 -7.12
N HIS A 47 -24.83 -23.40 -6.07
CA HIS A 47 -25.84 -24.45 -6.04
C HIS A 47 -27.13 -23.93 -6.65
N LEU A 48 -27.63 -24.65 -7.65
CA LEU A 48 -28.94 -24.43 -8.21
C LEU A 48 -29.91 -25.24 -7.35
N LEU A 49 -30.44 -24.61 -6.30
CA LEU A 49 -31.44 -25.21 -5.41
C LEU A 49 -32.83 -24.70 -5.79
N ASP A 50 -33.86 -25.51 -5.50
CA ASP A 50 -35.26 -25.17 -5.77
C ASP A 50 -35.68 -23.86 -5.09
N PRO A 51 -36.66 -23.14 -5.68
CA PRO A 51 -37.21 -21.93 -5.08
C PRO A 51 -37.83 -22.24 -3.70
N PRO A 52 -37.71 -21.33 -2.72
CA PRO A 52 -38.51 -21.41 -1.51
C PRO A 52 -40.00 -21.31 -1.88
N SER A 53 -40.84 -21.99 -1.08
CA SER A 53 -42.28 -22.16 -1.28
C SER A 53 -43.04 -20.86 -1.64
N PRO A 54 -44.17 -20.97 -2.38
CA PRO A 54 -44.88 -19.85 -3.05
C PRO A 54 -45.69 -18.95 -2.09
N GLY A 55 -45.14 -18.60 -0.92
CA GLY A 55 -45.79 -17.76 0.09
C GLY A 55 -45.04 -16.48 0.46
N ALA A 56 -43.88 -16.22 -0.14
CA ALA A 56 -43.15 -14.96 0.05
C ALA A 56 -43.51 -13.98 -1.07
N GLU A 57 -44.73 -13.44 -1.05
CA GLU A 57 -45.07 -12.23 -1.80
C GLU A 57 -44.15 -11.10 -1.32
N GLN A 58 -43.04 -10.89 -2.01
CA GLN A 58 -42.06 -9.87 -1.70
C GLN A 58 -42.33 -8.67 -2.60
N SER A 59 -42.87 -7.60 -2.01
CA SER A 59 -43.15 -6.32 -2.66
C SER A 59 -41.86 -5.70 -3.21
N ALA A 60 -41.58 -5.94 -4.49
CA ALA A 60 -40.44 -5.40 -5.24
C ALA A 60 -40.68 -3.97 -5.77
N ASP A 61 -41.85 -3.40 -5.48
CA ASP A 61 -42.28 -2.08 -5.96
C ASP A 61 -41.41 -0.94 -5.44
N GLU A 62 -40.51 -1.19 -4.48
CA GLU A 62 -39.59 -0.18 -3.92
C GLU A 62 -38.22 -0.13 -4.63
N SER A 63 -37.83 -1.12 -5.46
CA SER A 63 -36.50 -1.15 -6.10
C SER A 63 -36.33 -0.03 -7.15
N SER A 64 -35.38 0.87 -6.92
CA SER A 64 -35.09 1.98 -7.83
C SER A 64 -34.20 1.60 -9.03
N THR A 65 -33.85 0.32 -9.18
CA THR A 65 -32.92 -0.17 -10.21
C THR A 65 -33.60 -1.02 -11.29
N GLY A 66 -32.87 -1.27 -12.38
CA GLY A 66 -33.31 -2.14 -13.47
C GLY A 66 -33.74 -3.56 -13.06
N TRP A 67 -33.42 -4.01 -11.84
CA TRP A 67 -33.91 -5.29 -11.32
C TRP A 67 -35.44 -5.38 -11.25
N ARG A 68 -36.14 -4.26 -10.97
CA ARG A 68 -37.61 -4.21 -11.01
C ARG A 68 -38.13 -4.64 -12.38
N ALA A 69 -37.52 -4.13 -13.45
CA ALA A 69 -37.90 -4.43 -14.82
C ALA A 69 -37.61 -5.90 -15.19
N PHE A 70 -36.48 -6.46 -14.76
CA PHE A 70 -36.19 -7.89 -14.96
C PHE A 70 -37.23 -8.80 -14.29
N ARG A 71 -37.67 -8.48 -13.07
CA ARG A 71 -38.71 -9.25 -12.37
C ARG A 71 -40.06 -9.18 -13.07
N ALA A 72 -40.39 -8.08 -13.75
CA ALA A 72 -41.61 -7.97 -14.53
C ALA A 72 -41.57 -8.78 -15.84
N ALA A 73 -40.37 -9.00 -16.41
CA ALA A 73 -40.19 -9.68 -17.70
C ALA A 73 -39.99 -11.20 -17.61
N CYS A 74 -39.61 -11.72 -16.43
CA CYS A 74 -39.36 -13.14 -16.16
C CYS A 74 -40.40 -13.70 -15.18
N SER A 75 -40.86 -14.93 -15.41
CA SER A 75 -41.81 -15.56 -14.47
C SER A 75 -41.17 -15.89 -13.12
N GLU A 76 -39.88 -16.26 -13.14
CA GLU A 76 -39.11 -16.59 -11.95
C GLU A 76 -37.78 -15.84 -11.97
N LEU A 77 -37.44 -15.20 -10.83
CA LEU A 77 -36.20 -14.47 -10.65
C LEU A 77 -35.70 -14.66 -9.22
N HIS A 78 -34.71 -15.54 -9.04
CA HIS A 78 -34.21 -15.95 -7.73
C HIS A 78 -32.72 -15.66 -7.58
N ALA A 79 -32.36 -14.97 -6.51
CA ALA A 79 -30.95 -14.82 -6.16
C ALA A 79 -30.34 -16.20 -5.82
N LEU A 80 -29.20 -16.52 -6.42
CA LEU A 80 -28.37 -17.66 -6.09
C LEU A 80 -27.37 -17.27 -4.99
N GLY A 81 -27.21 -18.14 -4.00
CA GLY A 81 -26.23 -17.99 -2.94
C GLY A 81 -25.06 -18.93 -3.17
N GLY A 82 -23.84 -18.48 -2.92
CA GLY A 82 -22.69 -19.39 -2.80
C GLY A 82 -22.84 -20.27 -1.56
N ASP A 83 -22.28 -21.47 -1.61
CA ASP A 83 -22.25 -22.38 -0.46
C ASP A 83 -21.29 -21.81 0.60
N GLY A 84 -21.79 -21.41 1.76
CA GLY A 84 -20.96 -21.11 2.93
C GLY A 84 -21.26 -19.78 3.64
N ARG A 85 -21.88 -19.91 4.83
CA ARG A 85 -22.02 -18.91 5.91
C ARG A 85 -22.67 -17.57 5.54
N ARG A 86 -23.89 -17.41 6.07
CA ARG A 86 -24.72 -16.18 6.16
C ARG A 86 -24.02 -14.90 6.70
N ASP A 87 -22.74 -14.92 7.07
CA ASP A 87 -22.09 -13.85 7.85
C ASP A 87 -20.74 -13.32 7.34
N SER A 88 -20.18 -13.80 6.23
CA SER A 88 -18.94 -13.18 5.71
C SER A 88 -19.28 -12.00 4.82
N GLY A 89 -19.40 -10.83 5.44
CA GLY A 89 -19.81 -9.54 4.87
C GLY A 89 -18.91 -8.95 3.79
N HIS A 90 -18.88 -9.57 2.61
CA HIS A 90 -18.35 -8.94 1.40
C HIS A 90 -19.40 -8.88 0.28
N PRO A 91 -19.61 -7.69 -0.31
CA PRO A 91 -20.62 -7.47 -1.35
C PRO A 91 -20.14 -8.04 -2.70
N HIS A 92 -20.66 -9.19 -3.10
CA HIS A 92 -20.45 -9.75 -4.44
C HIS A 92 -21.57 -9.35 -5.41
N PHE A 93 -21.25 -9.34 -6.70
CA PHE A 93 -22.27 -9.21 -7.75
C PHE A 93 -23.30 -10.31 -7.60
N LEU A 94 -24.58 -9.95 -7.70
CA LEU A 94 -25.66 -10.89 -7.50
C LEU A 94 -25.74 -11.86 -8.68
N HIS A 95 -25.64 -13.14 -8.38
CA HIS A 95 -25.99 -14.21 -9.31
C HIS A 95 -27.48 -14.50 -9.18
N VAL A 96 -28.19 -14.60 -10.29
CA VAL A 96 -29.64 -14.76 -10.31
C VAL A 96 -30.01 -15.88 -11.29
N LEU A 97 -30.83 -16.81 -10.84
CA LEU A 97 -31.52 -17.76 -11.69
C LEU A 97 -32.77 -17.07 -12.25
N ALA A 98 -32.90 -17.06 -13.56
CA ALA A 98 -34.03 -16.46 -14.26
C ALA A 98 -34.68 -17.52 -15.15
N ALA A 99 -36.01 -17.68 -15.06
CA ALA A 99 -36.76 -18.64 -15.87
C ALA A 99 -37.95 -18.00 -16.59
N ASN A 100 -38.29 -18.57 -17.74
CA ASN A 100 -39.30 -18.11 -18.69
C ASN A 100 -39.28 -16.59 -18.89
N CYS A 101 -38.12 -16.05 -19.22
CA CYS A 101 -37.98 -14.64 -19.54
C CYS A 101 -38.46 -14.38 -20.96
N SER A 102 -39.33 -13.38 -21.11
CA SER A 102 -39.76 -12.91 -22.43
C SER A 102 -38.89 -11.73 -22.87
N ALA A 103 -38.31 -11.82 -24.06
CA ALA A 103 -37.72 -10.65 -24.73
C ALA A 103 -38.79 -9.93 -25.56
N ALA A 104 -38.61 -8.63 -25.72
CA ALA A 104 -39.57 -7.73 -26.36
C ALA A 104 -39.56 -7.81 -27.90
N ASP A 105 -39.42 -9.00 -28.48
CA ASP A 105 -39.35 -9.14 -29.94
C ASP A 105 -40.15 -10.33 -30.47
N GLY A 106 -41.43 -10.08 -30.71
CA GLY A 106 -42.21 -10.85 -31.67
C GLY A 106 -42.95 -9.86 -32.55
N LEU A 107 -42.93 -10.05 -33.88
CA LEU A 107 -43.82 -9.31 -34.80
C LEU A 107 -45.30 -9.60 -34.51
N THR A 108 -45.54 -10.70 -33.80
CA THR A 108 -46.78 -11.16 -33.15
C THR A 108 -46.43 -11.65 -31.75
N GLU A 109 -47.37 -11.64 -30.79
CA GLU A 109 -47.12 -12.10 -29.41
C GLU A 109 -46.57 -13.54 -29.34
N ASP A 110 -46.91 -14.38 -30.32
CA ASP A 110 -46.47 -15.79 -30.42
C ASP A 110 -45.01 -15.98 -30.86
N SER A 111 -44.32 -14.93 -31.31
CA SER A 111 -42.94 -15.01 -31.82
C SER A 111 -41.88 -14.43 -30.87
N ARG A 112 -42.26 -14.08 -29.63
CA ARG A 112 -41.32 -13.60 -28.62
C ARG A 112 -40.35 -14.72 -28.22
N PRO A 113 -39.03 -14.51 -28.30
CA PRO A 113 -38.11 -15.50 -27.82
C PRO A 113 -38.28 -15.69 -26.32
N GLN A 114 -38.48 -16.96 -25.94
CA GLN A 114 -38.61 -17.39 -24.56
C GLN A 114 -37.32 -18.06 -24.13
N PHE A 115 -36.65 -17.45 -23.16
CA PHE A 115 -35.50 -18.06 -22.51
C PHE A 115 -36.00 -18.92 -21.36
N LYS A 116 -35.80 -20.24 -21.48
CA LYS A 116 -36.33 -21.22 -20.52
C LYS A 116 -35.69 -21.06 -19.15
N THR A 117 -34.36 -21.21 -19.07
CA THR A 117 -33.61 -21.07 -17.82
C THR A 117 -32.24 -20.47 -18.07
N MET A 118 -31.89 -19.42 -17.33
CA MET A 118 -30.63 -18.70 -17.44
C MET A 118 -30.04 -18.40 -16.07
N VAL A 119 -28.71 -18.35 -16.01
CA VAL A 119 -28.00 -17.78 -14.86
C VAL A 119 -27.44 -16.42 -15.27
N LEU A 120 -27.94 -15.37 -14.64
CA LEU A 120 -27.60 -13.97 -14.89
C LEU A 120 -26.71 -13.42 -13.79
N THR A 121 -25.82 -12.50 -14.14
CA THR A 121 -24.98 -11.75 -13.20
C THR A 121 -24.86 -10.29 -13.61
N SER A 122 -25.05 -9.37 -12.67
CA SER A 122 -25.12 -7.91 -12.90
C SER A 122 -23.76 -7.20 -12.93
N ASP A 123 -22.80 -7.70 -13.69
CA ASP A 123 -21.41 -7.23 -13.65
C ASP A 123 -20.92 -6.51 -14.91
N VAL A 124 -21.80 -6.32 -15.90
CA VAL A 124 -21.49 -5.64 -17.16
C VAL A 124 -22.04 -4.23 -17.13
N ARG A 125 -21.34 -3.27 -17.75
CA ARG A 125 -21.78 -1.88 -17.83
C ARG A 125 -22.56 -1.57 -19.11
N ALA A 126 -23.45 -0.59 -19.01
CA ALA A 126 -24.26 -0.14 -20.15
C ALA A 126 -23.43 0.43 -21.31
N ASP A 127 -22.31 1.12 -21.05
CA ASP A 127 -21.41 1.63 -22.09
C ASP A 127 -20.68 0.53 -22.85
N ALA A 128 -20.24 -0.53 -22.15
CA ALA A 128 -19.68 -1.72 -22.80
C ALA A 128 -20.72 -2.39 -23.71
N MET A 129 -21.98 -2.50 -23.26
CA MET A 129 -23.08 -3.07 -24.05
C MET A 129 -23.38 -2.22 -25.30
N ALA A 130 -23.50 -0.90 -25.13
CA ALA A 130 -23.74 0.02 -26.24
C ALA A 130 -22.59 0.01 -27.25
N TRP A 131 -21.34 0.04 -26.78
CA TRP A 131 -20.17 -0.02 -27.65
C TRP A 131 -20.13 -1.30 -28.49
N ALA A 132 -20.37 -2.46 -27.89
CA ALA A 132 -20.38 -3.73 -28.61
C ALA A 132 -21.50 -3.77 -29.66
N ALA A 133 -22.71 -3.33 -29.30
CA ALA A 133 -23.84 -3.28 -30.24
C ALA A 133 -23.57 -2.35 -31.42
N CYS A 134 -23.06 -1.15 -31.16
CA CYS A 134 -22.69 -0.19 -32.21
C CYS A 134 -21.59 -0.73 -33.14
N LYS A 135 -20.64 -1.53 -32.63
CA LYS A 135 -19.57 -2.10 -33.44
C LYS A 135 -20.05 -3.18 -34.40
N LEU A 136 -21.07 -3.96 -34.03
CA LEU A 136 -21.65 -5.01 -34.88
C LEU A 136 -22.65 -4.48 -35.93
N LEU A 137 -23.01 -3.19 -35.85
CA LEU A 137 -23.89 -2.53 -36.83
C LEU A 137 -23.10 -1.81 -37.92
N TYR A 138 -23.59 -1.92 -39.16
CA TYR A 138 -23.11 -1.14 -40.30
C TYR A 138 -23.23 0.36 -40.03
N VAL A 139 -22.25 1.14 -40.48
CA VAL A 139 -22.15 2.60 -40.18
C VAL A 139 -23.43 3.36 -40.57
N SER A 140 -24.04 3.04 -41.70
CA SER A 140 -25.28 3.66 -42.19
C SER A 140 -26.53 3.31 -41.37
N ARG A 141 -26.45 2.31 -40.49
CA ARG A 141 -27.56 1.80 -39.68
C ARG A 141 -27.42 2.12 -38.20
N ARG A 142 -26.34 2.79 -37.78
CA ARG A 142 -26.08 3.13 -36.38
C ARG A 142 -27.01 4.24 -35.89
N PRO A 143 -27.67 4.08 -34.73
CA PRO A 143 -28.44 5.15 -34.11
C PRO A 143 -27.52 6.28 -33.60
N PRO A 144 -28.07 7.47 -33.29
CA PRO A 144 -27.31 8.61 -32.77
C PRO A 144 -26.50 8.30 -31.50
N LEU A 145 -27.00 7.40 -30.64
CA LEU A 145 -26.30 6.95 -29.43
C LEU A 145 -24.88 6.42 -29.75
N CYS A 146 -24.66 5.81 -30.91
CA CYS A 146 -23.35 5.29 -31.30
C CYS A 146 -22.30 6.39 -31.56
N GLN A 147 -22.73 7.64 -31.70
CA GLN A 147 -21.85 8.80 -31.85
C GLN A 147 -21.63 9.52 -30.51
N ALA A 148 -22.34 9.12 -29.45
CA ALA A 148 -22.17 9.70 -28.12
C ALA A 148 -20.81 9.34 -27.51
N ALA A 149 -20.31 10.21 -26.63
CA ALA A 149 -19.01 10.06 -25.98
C ALA A 149 -18.84 8.72 -25.25
N MET A 150 -19.92 8.17 -24.66
CA MET A 150 -19.90 6.88 -23.98
C MET A 150 -19.49 5.71 -24.90
N VAL A 151 -19.81 5.80 -26.20
CA VAL A 151 -19.50 4.78 -27.22
C VAL A 151 -18.21 5.14 -27.95
N SER A 152 -18.09 6.40 -28.40
CA SER A 152 -16.94 6.82 -29.22
C SER A 152 -15.62 6.78 -28.45
N ASN A 153 -15.65 7.14 -27.17
CA ASN A 153 -14.46 7.22 -26.32
C ASN A 153 -14.25 5.94 -25.50
N PHE A 154 -15.11 4.92 -25.64
CA PHE A 154 -15.06 3.69 -24.83
C PHE A 154 -13.65 3.07 -24.81
N LEU A 155 -13.07 2.80 -25.99
CA LEU A 155 -11.74 2.19 -26.08
C LEU A 155 -10.64 3.06 -25.45
N VAL A 156 -10.76 4.39 -25.55
CA VAL A 156 -9.81 5.33 -24.97
C VAL A 156 -9.95 5.37 -23.44
N LYS A 157 -11.18 5.47 -22.93
CA LYS A 157 -11.50 5.50 -21.49
C LYS A 157 -10.96 4.26 -20.79
N TYR A 158 -11.19 3.08 -21.37
CA TYR A 158 -10.76 1.79 -20.81
C TYR A 158 -9.41 1.30 -21.32
N ARG A 159 -8.71 2.09 -22.15
CA ARG A 159 -7.41 1.74 -22.75
C ARG A 159 -7.38 0.35 -23.41
N PHE A 160 -8.49 -0.04 -24.03
CA PHE A 160 -8.57 -1.28 -24.79
C PHE A 160 -7.99 -1.09 -26.20
N ALA A 161 -7.36 -2.14 -26.72
CA ALA A 161 -7.03 -2.19 -28.14
C ALA A 161 -8.31 -2.28 -28.97
N ALA A 162 -8.30 -1.72 -30.18
CA ALA A 162 -9.42 -1.85 -31.09
C ALA A 162 -9.55 -3.31 -31.55
N PRO A 163 -10.68 -4.00 -31.28
CA PRO A 163 -10.86 -5.37 -31.72
C PRO A 163 -11.01 -5.42 -33.25
N HIS A 164 -10.55 -6.50 -33.86
CA HIS A 164 -10.83 -6.80 -35.25
C HIS A 164 -12.26 -7.34 -35.37
N VAL A 165 -13.13 -6.64 -36.07
CA VAL A 165 -14.51 -7.08 -36.36
C VAL A 165 -14.59 -7.49 -37.82
N ALA A 166 -14.72 -8.79 -38.06
CA ALA A 166 -14.87 -9.33 -39.42
C ALA A 166 -16.28 -9.03 -39.97
N SER A 167 -16.43 -9.00 -41.29
CA SER A 167 -17.73 -8.81 -41.95
C SER A 167 -18.75 -9.89 -41.57
N SER A 168 -18.29 -11.11 -41.27
CA SER A 168 -19.12 -12.22 -40.79
C SER A 168 -19.69 -12.01 -39.38
N MET A 169 -19.09 -11.14 -38.58
CA MET A 169 -19.58 -10.80 -37.24
C MET A 169 -20.65 -9.71 -37.29
N MET A 170 -20.72 -8.95 -38.37
CA MET A 170 -21.65 -7.83 -38.52
C MET A 170 -23.09 -8.35 -38.66
N ALA A 171 -24.03 -7.69 -37.99
CA ALA A 171 -25.44 -8.01 -38.16
C ALA A 171 -25.90 -7.63 -39.57
N ALA A 172 -26.43 -8.60 -40.31
CA ALA A 172 -26.96 -8.36 -41.65
C ALA A 172 -28.13 -7.36 -41.60
N PRO A 173 -28.24 -6.43 -42.56
CA PRO A 173 -29.35 -5.48 -42.59
C PRO A 173 -30.71 -6.20 -42.62
N MET A 174 -31.67 -5.70 -41.86
CA MET A 174 -33.02 -6.23 -41.64
C MET A 174 -33.08 -7.62 -41.00
N SER A 175 -31.97 -8.14 -40.47
CA SER A 175 -31.94 -9.42 -39.76
C SER A 175 -32.48 -9.31 -38.32
N ALA A 176 -32.84 -10.45 -37.72
CA ALA A 176 -33.18 -10.52 -36.31
C ALA A 176 -32.01 -10.06 -35.41
N ALA A 177 -30.76 -10.33 -35.81
CA ALA A 177 -29.58 -9.84 -35.10
C ALA A 177 -29.47 -8.30 -35.12
N GLU A 178 -29.79 -7.62 -36.24
CA GLU A 178 -29.83 -6.15 -36.25
C GLU A 178 -30.92 -5.62 -35.31
N ARG A 179 -32.06 -6.32 -35.25
CA ARG A 179 -33.20 -5.92 -34.42
C ARG A 179 -32.87 -6.02 -32.92
N GLU A 180 -32.29 -7.15 -32.48
CA GLU A 180 -31.78 -7.33 -31.10
C GLU A 180 -30.84 -6.19 -30.69
N LEU A 181 -29.84 -5.89 -31.54
CA LEU A 181 -28.84 -4.87 -31.24
C LEU A 181 -29.44 -3.46 -31.19
N ARG A 182 -30.39 -3.16 -32.06
CA ARG A 182 -31.07 -1.85 -32.08
C ARG A 182 -32.00 -1.67 -30.90
N GLU A 183 -32.70 -2.71 -30.48
CA GLU A 183 -33.55 -2.66 -29.30
C GLU A 183 -32.71 -2.43 -28.03
N LEU A 184 -31.56 -3.10 -27.92
CA LEU A 184 -30.61 -2.82 -26.83
C LEU A 184 -30.18 -1.36 -26.80
N LEU A 185 -29.83 -0.80 -27.95
CA LEU A 185 -29.43 0.61 -28.07
C LEU A 185 -30.58 1.58 -27.80
N ASP A 186 -31.83 1.19 -28.10
CA ASP A 186 -33.02 1.99 -27.81
C ASP A 186 -33.31 2.05 -26.30
N VAL A 187 -33.24 0.91 -25.61
CA VAL A 187 -33.38 0.84 -24.14
C VAL A 187 -32.29 1.65 -23.45
N ILE A 188 -31.02 1.50 -23.86
CA ILE A 188 -29.91 2.29 -23.30
C ILE A 188 -30.12 3.78 -23.61
N GLY A 189 -30.43 4.13 -24.86
CA GLY A 189 -30.54 5.53 -25.29
C GLY A 189 -31.69 6.30 -24.64
N LYS A 190 -32.76 5.63 -24.24
CA LYS A 190 -33.92 6.23 -23.55
C LYS A 190 -33.82 6.18 -22.03
N SER A 191 -32.87 5.44 -21.47
CA SER A 191 -32.71 5.29 -20.02
C SER A 191 -32.08 6.53 -19.40
N GLN A 192 -32.74 7.10 -18.38
CA GLN A 192 -32.20 8.18 -17.57
C GLN A 192 -32.61 7.99 -16.10
N PRO A 193 -31.67 8.02 -15.13
CA PRO A 193 -30.21 7.97 -15.30
C PRO A 193 -29.73 6.57 -15.76
N LEU A 194 -28.59 6.49 -16.47
CA LEU A 194 -27.95 5.22 -16.84
C LEU A 194 -27.31 4.52 -15.64
N SER A 195 -27.00 5.24 -14.57
CA SER A 195 -26.50 4.66 -13.31
C SER A 195 -27.51 3.71 -12.66
N ALA A 196 -28.82 3.92 -12.85
CA ALA A 196 -29.88 3.05 -12.33
C ALA A 196 -30.18 1.84 -13.23
N MET A 197 -29.62 1.82 -14.45
CA MET A 197 -29.76 0.71 -15.38
C MET A 197 -28.94 -0.50 -14.89
N VAL A 198 -29.52 -1.69 -14.97
CA VAL A 198 -28.83 -2.93 -14.63
C VAL A 198 -28.58 -3.70 -15.92
N CYS A 199 -27.31 -3.96 -16.22
CA CYS A 199 -26.92 -4.84 -17.31
C CYS A 199 -26.34 -6.14 -16.76
N VAL A 200 -26.75 -7.25 -17.36
CA VAL A 200 -26.42 -8.61 -16.93
C VAL A 200 -25.68 -9.36 -18.02
N SER A 201 -24.70 -10.17 -17.62
CA SER A 201 -24.15 -11.26 -18.42
C SER A 201 -24.67 -12.59 -17.89
N GLY A 202 -24.90 -13.56 -18.77
CA GLY A 202 -25.39 -14.85 -18.35
C GLY A 202 -25.18 -15.95 -19.36
N VAL A 203 -25.61 -17.13 -18.97
CA VAL A 203 -25.62 -18.32 -19.82
C VAL A 203 -26.97 -19.01 -19.75
N GLU A 204 -27.40 -19.51 -20.90
CA GLU A 204 -28.55 -20.41 -20.97
C GLU A 204 -28.14 -21.79 -20.47
N LEU A 205 -28.97 -22.39 -19.61
CA LEU A 205 -28.77 -23.77 -19.17
C LEU A 205 -29.33 -24.73 -20.23
N PRO A 206 -28.66 -25.88 -20.46
CA PRO A 206 -29.19 -26.89 -21.36
C PRO A 206 -30.51 -27.44 -20.83
N ASP A 207 -31.44 -27.72 -21.74
CA ASP A 207 -32.71 -28.38 -21.39
C ASP A 207 -32.44 -29.78 -20.86
N ALA A 208 -33.03 -30.12 -19.69
CA ALA A 208 -32.96 -31.46 -19.10
C ALA A 208 -33.54 -32.57 -20.01
N ASN A 209 -34.30 -32.18 -21.04
CA ASN A 209 -34.92 -33.09 -22.01
C ASN A 209 -34.05 -33.37 -23.26
N ASP A 210 -32.87 -32.74 -23.38
CA ASP A 210 -31.95 -32.95 -24.52
C ASP A 210 -30.57 -33.50 -24.06
N PRO A 211 -30.49 -34.80 -23.76
CA PRO A 211 -29.29 -35.44 -23.22
C PRO A 211 -28.11 -35.49 -24.21
N GLN A 212 -28.28 -35.09 -25.48
CA GLN A 212 -27.19 -35.05 -26.46
C GLN A 212 -26.34 -33.77 -26.38
N ARG A 213 -26.79 -32.73 -25.66
CA ARG A 213 -26.04 -31.47 -25.49
C ARG A 213 -25.06 -31.48 -24.31
N GLU A 214 -25.02 -32.57 -23.55
CA GLU A 214 -24.46 -32.59 -22.19
C GLU A 214 -22.93 -32.63 -22.07
N GLN A 215 -22.14 -32.86 -23.14
CA GLN A 215 -20.73 -33.20 -22.90
C GLN A 215 -19.64 -32.21 -23.35
N GLU A 216 -19.78 -31.36 -24.38
CA GLU A 216 -18.63 -30.53 -24.82
C GLU A 216 -18.95 -29.17 -25.46
N GLN A 217 -20.23 -28.77 -25.59
CA GLN A 217 -20.55 -27.48 -26.24
C GLN A 217 -20.46 -26.31 -25.24
N PRO A 218 -19.83 -25.18 -25.61
CA PRO A 218 -19.82 -23.99 -24.77
C PRO A 218 -21.25 -23.47 -24.59
N LEU A 219 -21.66 -23.20 -23.35
CA LEU A 219 -22.96 -22.64 -23.02
C LEU A 219 -23.21 -21.34 -23.82
N SER A 220 -24.43 -21.17 -24.35
CA SER A 220 -24.83 -19.95 -25.07
C SER A 220 -24.77 -18.76 -24.12
N ARG A 221 -23.96 -17.75 -24.47
CA ARG A 221 -23.82 -16.52 -23.69
C ARG A 221 -24.92 -15.54 -24.06
N ILE A 222 -25.67 -15.10 -23.06
CA ILE A 222 -26.75 -14.15 -23.21
C ILE A 222 -26.40 -12.91 -22.41
N PHE A 223 -26.76 -11.75 -22.94
CA PHE A 223 -26.58 -10.46 -22.30
C PHE A 223 -27.93 -9.77 -22.24
N GLY A 224 -28.17 -8.99 -21.19
CA GLY A 224 -29.40 -8.23 -21.09
C GLY A 224 -29.18 -6.91 -20.40
N CYS A 225 -30.06 -5.96 -20.64
CA CYS A 225 -30.11 -4.74 -19.84
C CYS A 225 -31.55 -4.37 -19.54
N ALA A 226 -31.74 -3.77 -18.36
CA ALA A 226 -33.03 -3.35 -17.90
C ALA A 226 -32.98 -1.96 -17.27
N SER A 227 -34.03 -1.18 -17.50
CA SER A 227 -34.19 0.18 -17.01
C SER A 227 -35.42 0.30 -16.12
N PRO A 228 -35.31 0.95 -14.94
CA PRO A 228 -36.45 1.10 -14.04
C PRO A 228 -37.51 2.09 -14.55
N ASN A 229 -37.14 3.02 -15.43
CA ASN A 229 -37.94 4.22 -15.75
C ASN A 229 -38.62 4.18 -17.13
N LEU A 230 -38.55 3.05 -17.85
CA LEU A 230 -39.12 2.93 -19.20
C LEU A 230 -40.49 2.23 -19.18
N PRO A 231 -41.57 2.86 -19.66
CA PRO A 231 -42.86 2.21 -19.80
C PRO A 231 -42.85 1.20 -20.97
N GLY A 232 -43.37 -0.01 -20.73
CA GLY A 232 -43.56 -1.06 -21.74
C GLY A 232 -42.31 -1.89 -22.03
N LYS A 233 -41.32 -1.33 -22.74
CA LYS A 233 -40.08 -2.03 -23.16
C LYS A 233 -38.92 -1.68 -22.24
N SER A 234 -38.95 -2.21 -21.03
CA SER A 234 -37.94 -1.94 -19.99
C SER A 234 -36.81 -2.94 -19.94
N VAL A 235 -36.94 -4.10 -20.61
CA VAL A 235 -35.95 -5.20 -20.63
C VAL A 235 -35.68 -5.65 -22.05
N VAL A 236 -34.42 -5.95 -22.34
CA VAL A 236 -33.96 -6.50 -23.61
C VAL A 236 -32.86 -7.53 -23.38
N PHE A 237 -32.87 -8.59 -24.19
CA PHE A 237 -31.84 -9.62 -24.22
C PHE A 237 -31.19 -9.66 -25.60
N VAL A 238 -29.88 -9.95 -25.63
CA VAL A 238 -29.04 -10.03 -26.82
C VAL A 238 -28.16 -11.27 -26.73
N GLY A 239 -27.97 -11.93 -27.87
CA GLY A 239 -27.05 -13.08 -27.98
C GLY A 239 -27.70 -14.35 -28.53
N GLN A 240 -29.02 -14.36 -28.71
CA GLN A 240 -29.72 -15.45 -29.38
C GLN A 240 -29.47 -15.41 -30.89
N HIS A 241 -29.65 -14.24 -31.51
CA HIS A 241 -29.34 -14.04 -32.93
C HIS A 241 -27.99 -13.33 -33.12
N ALA A 242 -27.66 -12.33 -32.30
CA ALA A 242 -26.38 -11.61 -32.37
C ALA A 242 -25.26 -12.32 -31.59
N THR A 243 -24.96 -13.58 -31.91
CA THR A 243 -23.99 -14.42 -31.17
C THR A 243 -22.57 -13.83 -31.12
N ALA A 244 -22.17 -13.07 -32.14
CA ALA A 244 -20.88 -12.36 -32.18
C ALA A 244 -20.73 -11.32 -31.04
N PHE A 245 -21.82 -10.86 -30.42
CA PHE A 245 -21.81 -9.95 -29.28
C PHE A 245 -21.00 -10.48 -28.10
N ALA A 246 -21.05 -11.79 -27.87
CA ALA A 246 -20.30 -12.44 -26.80
C ALA A 246 -18.78 -12.27 -26.92
N SER A 247 -18.26 -12.26 -28.15
CA SER A 247 -16.82 -12.09 -28.40
C SER A 247 -16.34 -10.69 -28.03
N LEU A 248 -17.18 -9.67 -28.23
CA LEU A 248 -16.86 -8.29 -27.88
C LEU A 248 -16.97 -8.02 -26.39
N GLN A 249 -17.75 -8.81 -25.64
CA GLN A 249 -17.91 -8.67 -24.17
C GLN A 249 -16.98 -9.56 -23.34
N PHE A 250 -16.20 -10.44 -23.97
CA PHE A 250 -15.47 -11.52 -23.29
C PHE A 250 -14.59 -11.06 -22.12
N ASP A 251 -13.95 -9.90 -22.25
CA ASP A 251 -12.99 -9.26 -21.34
C ASP A 251 -13.55 -8.03 -20.60
N LYS A 252 -14.87 -7.81 -20.64
CA LYS A 252 -15.52 -6.56 -20.17
C LYS A 252 -16.41 -6.74 -18.96
N THR A 253 -16.35 -7.92 -18.33
CA THR A 253 -17.04 -8.16 -17.06
C THR A 253 -16.32 -7.44 -15.91
N ARG A 254 -17.06 -7.01 -14.88
CA ARG A 254 -16.54 -6.24 -13.74
C ARG A 254 -15.70 -5.01 -14.13
N LEU A 255 -15.98 -4.42 -15.29
CA LEU A 255 -15.23 -3.30 -15.83
C LEU A 255 -15.39 -2.07 -14.93
N THR A 256 -14.32 -1.57 -14.35
CA THR A 256 -14.28 -0.28 -13.63
C THR A 256 -13.02 0.49 -14.01
N VAL A 257 -13.10 1.82 -14.00
CA VAL A 257 -11.95 2.71 -14.24
C VAL A 257 -11.97 3.79 -13.19
N ASP A 258 -10.97 3.75 -12.34
CA ASP A 258 -10.71 4.67 -11.27
C ASP A 258 -9.69 5.71 -11.76
N ASP A 259 -10.13 6.93 -12.02
CA ASP A 259 -9.25 8.07 -12.35
C ASP A 259 -9.08 8.95 -11.12
N VAL A 260 -7.85 9.10 -10.65
CA VAL A 260 -7.49 9.96 -9.52
C VAL A 260 -6.61 11.08 -10.05
N ASP A 261 -7.12 12.30 -9.91
CA ASP A 261 -6.46 13.52 -10.34
C ASP A 261 -5.78 14.22 -9.14
N VAL A 262 -4.47 14.46 -9.27
CA VAL A 262 -3.69 15.27 -8.33
C VAL A 262 -2.97 16.35 -9.13
N LEU A 263 -3.43 17.61 -9.00
CA LEU A 263 -2.85 18.76 -9.69
C LEU A 263 -2.81 18.61 -11.23
N ASP A 264 -3.90 18.14 -11.84
CA ASP A 264 -4.04 17.82 -13.28
C ASP A 264 -3.12 16.68 -13.75
N VAL A 265 -2.63 15.87 -12.81
CA VAL A 265 -1.82 14.69 -13.10
C VAL A 265 -2.61 13.44 -12.71
N HIS A 266 -2.80 12.55 -13.67
CA HIS A 266 -3.71 11.42 -13.52
C HIS A 266 -3.00 10.13 -13.06
N PHE A 267 -3.65 9.44 -12.13
CA PHE A 267 -3.44 8.03 -11.79
C PHE A 267 -4.69 7.26 -12.19
N ILE A 268 -4.54 6.28 -13.09
CA ILE A 268 -5.66 5.50 -13.62
C ILE A 268 -5.48 4.04 -13.23
N PHE A 269 -6.46 3.50 -12.51
CA PHE A 269 -6.56 2.10 -12.16
C PHE A 269 -7.76 1.49 -12.89
N ARG A 270 -7.53 0.40 -13.64
CA ARG A 270 -8.58 -0.30 -14.38
C ARG A 270 -8.68 -1.73 -13.89
N GLN A 271 -9.92 -2.16 -13.63
CA GLN A 271 -10.27 -3.53 -13.33
C GLN A 271 -11.17 -4.06 -14.44
N ASN A 272 -10.88 -5.25 -14.94
CA ASN A 272 -11.75 -6.01 -15.83
C ASN A 272 -11.58 -7.51 -15.59
N ALA A 273 -12.51 -8.32 -16.06
CA ALA A 273 -12.49 -9.75 -15.85
C ALA A 273 -12.97 -10.53 -17.08
N VAL A 274 -12.53 -11.76 -17.14
CA VAL A 274 -13.02 -12.81 -18.02
C VAL A 274 -13.74 -13.84 -17.16
N ARG A 275 -14.94 -14.23 -17.59
CA ARG A 275 -15.70 -15.30 -16.95
C ARG A 275 -15.88 -16.49 -17.86
N THR A 276 -15.74 -17.66 -17.26
CA THR A 276 -16.07 -18.94 -17.88
C THR A 276 -16.97 -19.73 -16.95
N TYR A 277 -18.02 -20.28 -17.54
CA TYR A 277 -19.08 -20.99 -16.85
C TYR A 277 -18.96 -22.48 -17.17
N ARG A 278 -19.02 -23.33 -16.14
CA ARG A 278 -19.09 -24.78 -16.27
C ARG A 278 -20.28 -25.28 -15.49
N TYR A 279 -21.19 -25.95 -16.17
CA TYR A 279 -22.33 -26.60 -15.55
C TYR A 279 -21.95 -28.05 -15.20
N HIS A 280 -22.23 -28.46 -13.98
CA HIS A 280 -22.05 -29.82 -13.52
C HIS A 280 -23.42 -30.42 -13.19
N PRO A 281 -23.88 -31.40 -13.99
CA PRO A 281 -25.12 -32.09 -13.70
C PRO A 281 -25.01 -32.85 -12.37
N PRO A 282 -26.14 -33.15 -11.73
CA PRO A 282 -26.19 -33.81 -10.45
C PRO A 282 -25.76 -35.27 -10.62
N SER A 283 -24.82 -35.75 -9.80
CA SER A 283 -24.46 -37.16 -9.80
C SER A 283 -25.65 -37.98 -9.29
N ALA A 284 -26.29 -38.73 -10.18
CA ALA A 284 -27.44 -39.57 -9.86
C ALA A 284 -27.03 -40.71 -8.91
N THR A 285 -27.23 -40.53 -7.60
CA THR A 285 -27.07 -41.61 -6.62
C THR A 285 -28.38 -42.29 -6.26
N ASN A 286 -29.55 -41.64 -6.46
CA ASN A 286 -30.87 -42.27 -6.32
C ASN A 286 -31.91 -41.66 -7.30
N PRO A 287 -32.68 -42.47 -8.05
CA PRO A 287 -33.69 -41.99 -9.00
C PRO A 287 -34.95 -41.38 -8.33
N SER A 288 -35.14 -41.60 -7.03
CA SER A 288 -36.25 -41.01 -6.25
C SER A 288 -36.00 -39.56 -5.83
N ASP A 289 -34.74 -39.10 -5.79
CA ASP A 289 -34.37 -37.71 -5.48
C ASP A 289 -34.48 -36.77 -6.70
N LEU A 290 -34.65 -37.32 -7.90
CA LEU A 290 -34.80 -36.56 -9.15
C LEU A 290 -36.21 -36.01 -9.37
N GLN A 291 -37.23 -36.55 -8.69
CA GLN A 291 -38.62 -36.12 -8.92
C GLN A 291 -39.01 -34.85 -8.15
N LEU A 292 -38.19 -34.41 -7.17
CA LEU A 292 -38.50 -33.26 -6.34
C LEU A 292 -37.71 -31.99 -6.70
N LYS A 293 -36.71 -32.09 -7.57
CA LYS A 293 -35.81 -30.98 -7.91
C LYS A 293 -36.02 -30.55 -9.36
N THR A 294 -36.46 -29.32 -9.60
CA THR A 294 -36.72 -28.80 -10.95
C THR A 294 -35.40 -28.46 -11.67
N PHE A 295 -34.34 -28.16 -10.92
CA PHE A 295 -33.00 -27.85 -11.46
C PHE A 295 -31.86 -28.51 -10.65
N PRO A 296 -31.72 -29.84 -10.66
CA PRO A 296 -30.67 -30.47 -9.88
C PRO A 296 -29.31 -30.22 -10.56
N GLY A 297 -28.37 -29.56 -9.89
CA GLY A 297 -27.02 -29.32 -10.44
C GLY A 297 -26.21 -28.27 -9.67
N HIS A 298 -24.91 -28.20 -9.95
CA HIS A 298 -24.07 -27.10 -9.46
C HIS A 298 -23.32 -26.46 -10.63
N MET A 299 -23.08 -25.16 -10.52
CA MET A 299 -22.42 -24.38 -11.56
C MET A 299 -21.15 -23.77 -11.00
N THR A 300 -20.02 -24.05 -11.65
CA THR A 300 -18.74 -23.45 -11.31
C THR A 300 -18.45 -22.27 -12.23
N ILE A 301 -18.19 -21.13 -11.63
CA ILE A 301 -17.85 -19.88 -12.31
C ILE A 301 -16.37 -19.61 -12.05
N HIS A 302 -15.56 -19.73 -13.08
CA HIS A 302 -14.17 -19.28 -13.02
C HIS A 302 -14.12 -17.82 -13.48
N THR A 303 -13.61 -16.94 -12.62
CA THR A 303 -13.41 -15.52 -12.92
C THR A 303 -11.92 -15.21 -12.92
N ALA A 304 -11.37 -14.86 -14.07
CA ALA A 304 -9.99 -14.37 -14.20
C ALA A 304 -10.00 -12.84 -14.27
N LEU A 305 -9.25 -12.17 -13.40
CA LEU A 305 -9.24 -10.73 -13.21
C LEU A 305 -7.94 -10.13 -13.72
N ASN A 306 -8.11 -9.05 -14.46
CA ASN A 306 -7.06 -8.18 -14.90
C ASN A 306 -7.14 -6.86 -14.16
N LEU A 307 -6.02 -6.47 -13.57
CA LEU A 307 -5.87 -5.27 -12.79
C LEU A 307 -4.67 -4.50 -13.35
N SER A 308 -4.91 -3.29 -13.83
CA SER A 308 -3.90 -2.51 -14.55
C SER A 308 -3.82 -1.09 -14.00
N CYS A 309 -2.60 -0.60 -13.81
CA CYS A 309 -2.33 0.76 -13.35
C CYS A 309 -1.61 1.54 -14.45
N SER A 310 -1.95 2.80 -14.60
CA SER A 310 -1.40 3.65 -15.65
C SER A 310 -1.57 5.14 -15.34
N GLY A 311 -1.02 6.02 -16.18
CA GLY A 311 -1.05 7.47 -15.96
C GLY A 311 0.30 8.03 -15.52
N PHE A 312 0.41 9.36 -15.53
CA PHE A 312 1.69 10.03 -15.27
C PHE A 312 2.11 9.91 -13.80
N LEU A 313 1.17 9.97 -12.84
CA LEU A 313 1.47 9.76 -11.43
C LEU A 313 2.05 8.36 -11.18
N TYR A 314 1.51 7.35 -11.87
CA TYR A 314 2.00 5.98 -11.76
C TYR A 314 3.39 5.80 -12.39
N ASN A 315 3.65 6.44 -13.54
CA ASN A 315 4.99 6.47 -14.13
C ASN A 315 6.01 7.17 -13.21
N LEU A 316 5.61 8.29 -12.59
CA LEU A 316 6.43 9.00 -11.62
C LEU A 316 6.72 8.14 -10.38
N LEU A 317 5.73 7.39 -9.89
CA LEU A 317 5.92 6.41 -8.82
C LEU A 317 7.02 5.40 -9.17
N VAL A 318 6.91 4.74 -10.33
CA VAL A 318 7.91 3.73 -10.77
C VAL A 318 9.29 4.37 -10.96
N LEU A 319 9.36 5.57 -11.53
CA LEU A 319 10.62 6.29 -11.74
C LEU A 319 11.28 6.69 -10.41
N THR A 320 10.50 7.24 -9.47
CA THR A 320 11.02 7.64 -8.15
C THR A 320 11.56 6.43 -7.38
N ASP A 321 10.87 5.28 -7.46
CA ASP A 321 11.34 4.04 -6.86
C ASP A 321 12.60 3.48 -7.52
N LEU A 322 12.71 3.58 -8.85
CA LEU A 322 13.94 3.20 -9.55
C LEU A 322 15.13 4.08 -9.12
N VAL A 323 14.94 5.39 -9.01
CA VAL A 323 15.97 6.32 -8.52
C VAL A 323 16.36 5.99 -7.08
N LEU A 324 15.38 5.74 -6.20
CA LEU A 324 15.64 5.33 -4.83
C LEU A 324 16.40 4.00 -4.76
N LEU A 325 16.03 3.00 -5.56
CA LEU A 325 16.72 1.72 -5.64
C LEU A 325 18.19 1.90 -6.06
N VAL A 326 18.46 2.72 -7.08
CA VAL A 326 19.83 3.02 -7.53
C VAL A 326 20.63 3.71 -6.42
N LEU A 327 20.03 4.69 -5.73
CA LEU A 327 20.67 5.38 -4.60
C LEU A 327 20.95 4.44 -3.43
N HIS A 328 20.00 3.56 -3.09
CA HIS A 328 20.16 2.55 -2.05
C HIS A 328 21.22 1.52 -2.44
N ALA A 329 21.23 1.04 -3.68
CA ALA A 329 22.24 0.11 -4.19
C ALA A 329 23.64 0.73 -4.20
N TRP A 330 23.76 1.99 -4.62
CA TRP A 330 25.04 2.71 -4.59
C TRP A 330 25.54 2.86 -3.15
N SER A 331 24.67 3.30 -2.24
CA SER A 331 25.03 3.47 -0.85
C SER A 331 25.35 2.15 -0.14
N ALA A 332 24.62 1.08 -0.47
CA ALA A 332 24.89 -0.27 0.00
C ALA A 332 26.24 -0.79 -0.51
N SER A 333 26.58 -0.54 -1.79
CA SER A 333 27.89 -0.87 -2.34
C SER A 333 29.03 -0.13 -1.63
N GLU A 334 28.83 1.15 -1.30
CA GLU A 334 29.80 1.94 -0.53
C GLU A 334 29.97 1.37 0.89
N LEU A 335 28.88 1.07 1.59
CA LEU A 335 28.92 0.44 2.92
C LEU A 335 29.58 -0.95 2.87
N LEU A 336 29.25 -1.76 1.86
CA LEU A 336 29.84 -3.08 1.67
C LEU A 336 31.36 -2.97 1.49
N ASN A 337 31.81 -2.11 0.57
CA ASN A 337 33.23 -1.94 0.26
C ASN A 337 34.04 -1.26 1.36
N ARG A 338 33.45 -0.30 2.10
CA ARG A 338 34.19 0.53 3.07
C ARG A 338 34.03 0.04 4.51
N VAL A 339 32.92 -0.60 4.85
CA VAL A 339 32.60 -0.97 6.24
C VAL A 339 32.59 -2.48 6.43
N VAL A 340 32.06 -3.27 5.50
CA VAL A 340 31.84 -4.71 5.69
C VAL A 340 32.99 -5.57 5.18
N LEU A 341 33.52 -5.26 3.99
CA LEU A 341 34.54 -6.06 3.31
C LEU A 341 35.96 -5.92 3.90
N PRO A 342 36.44 -4.73 4.31
CA PRO A 342 37.78 -4.58 4.88
C PRO A 342 38.08 -5.45 6.13
N PRO A 343 37.18 -5.58 7.14
CA PRO A 343 37.43 -6.45 8.29
C PRO A 343 37.33 -7.95 7.95
N LEU A 344 36.74 -8.33 6.82
CA LEU A 344 36.72 -9.71 6.33
C LEU A 344 38.04 -10.09 5.63
N LEU A 345 38.63 -9.14 4.92
CA LEU A 345 39.86 -9.33 4.13
C LEU A 345 41.14 -9.07 4.94
N ARG A 346 41.09 -8.22 5.97
CA ARG A 346 42.25 -7.85 6.78
C ARG A 346 42.16 -8.45 8.19
N THR A 347 43.30 -8.80 8.78
CA THR A 347 43.36 -9.15 10.21
C THR A 347 43.03 -7.90 11.04
N PRO A 348 41.92 -7.87 11.78
CA PRO A 348 41.53 -6.70 12.57
C PRO A 348 42.54 -6.46 13.70
N THR A 349 42.77 -5.19 14.03
CA THR A 349 43.58 -4.79 15.20
C THR A 349 42.92 -5.25 16.50
N LYS A 350 43.67 -5.37 17.60
CA LYS A 350 43.11 -5.79 18.91
C LYS A 350 41.96 -4.89 19.39
N GLN A 351 42.01 -3.60 19.08
CA GLN A 351 40.98 -2.61 19.42
C GLN A 351 39.73 -2.78 18.56
N GLU A 352 39.91 -2.97 17.24
CA GLU A 352 38.80 -3.33 16.34
C GLU A 352 38.18 -4.68 16.70
N LEU A 353 38.98 -5.66 17.13
CA LEU A 353 38.49 -6.97 17.57
C LEU A 353 37.67 -6.85 18.86
N SER A 354 38.07 -5.98 19.80
CA SER A 354 37.28 -5.64 21.00
C SER A 354 35.94 -5.00 20.62
N ASP A 355 35.95 -4.05 19.69
CA ASP A 355 34.73 -3.40 19.19
C ASP A 355 33.83 -4.37 18.41
N LEU A 356 34.42 -5.30 17.65
CA LEU A 356 33.74 -6.36 16.88
C LEU A 356 33.13 -7.44 17.78
N THR A 357 33.78 -7.79 18.90
CA THR A 357 33.33 -8.83 19.82
C THR A 357 32.29 -8.32 20.81
N LYS A 358 32.41 -7.08 21.29
CA LYS A 358 31.39 -6.44 22.14
C LYS A 358 30.11 -6.08 21.39
N GLY A 359 30.13 -6.03 20.06
CA GLY A 359 28.91 -5.95 19.24
C GLY A 359 28.17 -4.61 19.25
N GLU A 360 28.66 -3.62 19.98
CA GLU A 360 27.94 -2.37 20.28
C GLU A 360 27.98 -1.32 19.15
N GLY A 361 28.81 -1.51 18.13
CA GLY A 361 29.03 -0.52 17.08
C GLY A 361 28.59 -0.90 15.66
N ARG A 362 27.97 -2.07 15.42
CA ARG A 362 27.64 -2.54 14.06
C ARG A 362 26.26 -3.16 13.86
N THR A 363 25.48 -3.44 14.92
CA THR A 363 24.23 -4.22 14.85
C THR A 363 23.06 -3.57 14.09
N THR A 364 23.27 -2.52 13.29
CA THR A 364 22.16 -1.73 12.74
C THR A 364 22.43 -1.18 11.35
N LEU A 365 22.52 -2.04 10.34
CA LEU A 365 22.45 -1.59 8.95
C LEU A 365 21.14 -0.84 8.65
N LEU A 366 20.06 -1.20 9.33
CA LEU A 366 18.79 -0.45 9.34
C LEU A 366 18.91 0.97 9.92
N ALA A 367 19.93 1.29 10.72
CA ALA A 367 20.18 2.67 11.15
C ALA A 367 20.91 3.47 10.05
N CYS A 368 21.69 2.81 9.19
CA CYS A 368 22.45 3.46 8.12
C CYS A 368 21.60 3.82 6.88
N ILE A 369 20.29 3.94 7.00
CA ILE A 369 19.40 4.34 5.90
C ILE A 369 19.70 5.79 5.51
N LEU A 370 19.62 6.09 4.22
CA LEU A 370 19.82 7.44 3.64
C LEU A 370 18.72 8.46 4.04
N THR A 371 17.77 8.11 4.91
CA THR A 371 16.58 8.90 5.24
C THR A 371 16.86 10.22 5.94
N ARG A 372 18.08 10.45 6.44
CA ARG A 372 18.51 11.76 6.95
C ARG A 372 19.07 12.70 5.89
N SER A 373 19.37 12.19 4.69
CA SER A 373 19.69 13.06 3.56
C SER A 373 18.41 13.78 3.12
N PRO A 374 18.39 15.12 3.05
CA PRO A 374 17.16 15.86 2.75
C PRO A 374 16.60 15.49 1.37
N SER A 375 17.46 15.26 0.38
CA SER A 375 17.05 14.87 -0.97
C SER A 375 16.43 13.47 -0.99
N VAL A 376 17.05 12.51 -0.29
CA VAL A 376 16.52 11.13 -0.24
C VAL A 376 15.25 11.07 0.63
N ALA A 377 15.18 11.85 1.70
CA ALA A 377 13.98 12.00 2.53
C ALA A 377 12.80 12.53 1.71
N ALA A 378 13.02 13.59 0.90
CA ALA A 378 12.00 14.15 0.01
C ALA A 378 11.56 13.13 -1.05
N LEU A 379 12.49 12.40 -1.68
CA LEU A 379 12.16 11.34 -2.63
C LEU A 379 11.39 10.18 -1.96
N THR A 380 11.77 9.80 -0.74
CA THR A 380 11.08 8.75 0.04
C THR A 380 9.68 9.20 0.42
N LEU A 381 9.49 10.46 0.81
CA LEU A 381 8.19 11.05 1.08
C LEU A 381 7.31 11.04 -0.17
N ALA A 382 7.82 11.50 -1.31
CA ALA A 382 7.10 11.49 -2.57
C ALA A 382 6.73 10.05 -2.99
N SER A 383 7.69 9.12 -2.94
CA SER A 383 7.48 7.70 -3.27
C SER A 383 6.43 7.04 -2.36
N THR A 384 6.46 7.29 -1.05
CA THR A 384 5.48 6.71 -0.10
C THR A 384 4.08 7.29 -0.29
N LEU A 385 3.95 8.59 -0.52
CA LEU A 385 2.67 9.24 -0.82
C LEU A 385 2.07 8.78 -2.15
N LEU A 386 2.90 8.60 -3.18
CA LEU A 386 2.47 8.05 -4.48
C LEU A 386 2.13 6.56 -4.37
N SER A 387 2.94 5.78 -3.63
CA SER A 387 2.69 4.35 -3.40
C SER A 387 1.38 4.11 -2.67
N TRP A 388 0.90 5.07 -1.87
CA TRP A 388 -0.39 4.96 -1.20
C TRP A 388 -1.57 4.84 -2.16
N LEU A 389 -1.48 5.39 -3.38
CA LEU A 389 -2.51 5.20 -4.41
C LEU A 389 -2.68 3.72 -4.81
N LEU A 390 -1.67 2.89 -4.58
CA LEU A 390 -1.77 1.43 -4.75
C LEU A 390 -2.69 0.76 -3.72
N LEU A 391 -3.21 1.49 -2.74
CA LEU A 391 -4.28 0.99 -1.88
C LEU A 391 -5.50 0.53 -2.71
N LEU A 392 -5.83 1.21 -3.81
CA LEU A 392 -6.94 0.83 -4.69
C LEU A 392 -6.75 -0.58 -5.29
N PRO A 393 -5.66 -0.88 -6.03
CA PRO A 393 -5.42 -2.24 -6.51
C PRO A 393 -5.21 -3.26 -5.38
N HIS A 394 -4.60 -2.87 -4.25
CA HIS A 394 -4.41 -3.79 -3.12
C HIS A 394 -5.73 -4.22 -2.49
N THR A 395 -6.66 -3.29 -2.27
CA THR A 395 -7.99 -3.60 -1.74
C THR A 395 -8.81 -4.43 -2.70
N ALA A 396 -8.67 -4.22 -4.02
CA ALA A 396 -9.26 -5.10 -5.02
C ALA A 396 -8.75 -6.54 -4.89
N VAL A 397 -7.43 -6.75 -4.74
CA VAL A 397 -6.85 -8.09 -4.51
C VAL A 397 -7.34 -8.70 -3.19
N TRP A 398 -7.37 -7.92 -2.11
CA TRP A 398 -7.80 -8.42 -0.81
C TRP A 398 -9.26 -8.81 -0.78
N ALA A 399 -10.14 -8.04 -1.44
CA ALA A 399 -11.55 -8.36 -1.58
C ALA A 399 -11.76 -9.70 -2.30
N LEU A 400 -10.88 -10.07 -3.23
CA LEU A 400 -10.93 -11.34 -3.94
C LEU A 400 -10.41 -12.51 -3.11
N SER A 401 -9.38 -12.28 -2.30
CA SER A 401 -8.79 -13.31 -1.43
C SER A 401 -9.65 -13.68 -0.21
N ALA A 402 -10.71 -12.93 0.06
CA ALA A 402 -11.57 -13.19 1.22
C ALA A 402 -12.46 -14.44 1.04
N ASP A 403 -12.68 -14.89 -0.20
CA ASP A 403 -13.54 -16.05 -0.52
C ASP A 403 -12.84 -17.40 -0.35
N GLU A 404 -11.51 -17.44 -0.37
CA GLU A 404 -10.74 -18.66 -0.10
C GLU A 404 -9.66 -18.35 0.94
N PHE A 405 -9.68 -19.10 2.05
CA PHE A 405 -8.75 -19.03 3.17
C PHE A 405 -7.28 -19.36 2.81
N SER A 406 -6.88 -19.18 1.56
CA SER A 406 -5.52 -19.31 1.07
C SER A 406 -4.78 -17.99 1.28
N ALA A 407 -4.43 -17.73 2.55
CA ALA A 407 -3.40 -16.77 2.95
C ALA A 407 -2.02 -17.05 2.30
N SER A 408 -1.90 -18.14 1.53
CA SER A 408 -0.74 -18.55 0.74
C SER A 408 -0.71 -18.00 -0.69
N SER A 409 -1.73 -17.26 -1.15
CA SER A 409 -1.66 -16.70 -2.50
C SER A 409 -0.51 -15.69 -2.60
N PHE A 410 0.40 -15.94 -3.54
CA PHE A 410 1.56 -15.10 -3.80
C PHE A 410 1.18 -13.62 -3.95
N ALA A 411 -0.02 -13.34 -4.46
CA ALA A 411 -0.63 -12.02 -4.57
C ALA A 411 -0.76 -11.30 -3.21
N VAL A 412 -1.37 -11.95 -2.22
CA VAL A 412 -1.68 -11.37 -0.90
C VAL A 412 -0.41 -11.06 -0.12
N VAL A 413 0.60 -11.94 -0.21
CA VAL A 413 1.90 -11.69 0.42
C VAL A 413 2.57 -10.48 -0.23
N ASN A 414 2.52 -10.36 -1.56
CA ASN A 414 3.14 -9.24 -2.24
C ASN A 414 2.45 -7.91 -1.96
N THR A 415 1.11 -7.87 -1.93
CA THR A 415 0.33 -6.68 -1.55
C THR A 415 0.63 -6.26 -0.12
N LEU A 416 0.68 -7.19 0.83
CA LEU A 416 0.97 -6.91 2.23
C LEU A 416 2.38 -6.35 2.42
N LEU A 417 3.38 -6.96 1.78
CA LEU A 417 4.76 -6.47 1.83
C LEU A 417 4.92 -5.09 1.19
N SER A 418 4.17 -4.79 0.12
CA SER A 418 4.16 -3.45 -0.50
C SER A 418 3.46 -2.42 0.41
N ALA A 419 2.36 -2.80 1.06
CA ALA A 419 1.62 -1.94 1.99
C ALA A 419 2.41 -1.60 3.26
N ILE A 420 3.26 -2.52 3.76
CA ILE A 420 4.11 -2.27 4.94
C ILE A 420 4.99 -1.03 4.76
N ARG A 421 5.40 -0.69 3.52
CA ARG A 421 6.29 0.44 3.18
C ARG A 421 5.86 1.80 3.78
N VAL A 422 4.60 1.95 4.17
CA VAL A 422 4.08 3.11 4.93
C VAL A 422 4.86 3.37 6.22
N TRP A 423 5.55 2.38 6.80
CA TRP A 423 6.43 2.57 7.95
C TRP A 423 7.56 3.59 7.70
N MET A 424 8.00 3.76 6.46
CA MET A 424 8.99 4.79 6.09
C MET A 424 8.43 6.20 6.28
N LEU A 425 7.13 6.41 6.06
CA LEU A 425 6.46 7.67 6.32
C LEU A 425 6.38 7.94 7.82
N LEU A 426 6.05 6.92 8.63
CA LEU A 426 6.10 7.02 10.10
C LEU A 426 7.52 7.39 10.58
N LEU A 427 8.55 6.75 10.02
CA LEU A 427 9.95 7.04 10.35
C LEU A 427 10.30 8.52 10.07
N LEU A 428 9.91 9.04 8.91
CA LEU A 428 10.14 10.44 8.55
C LEU A 428 9.39 11.39 9.49
N VAL A 429 8.14 11.09 9.84
CA VAL A 429 7.35 11.91 10.79
C VAL A 429 7.97 11.88 12.19
N VAL A 430 8.44 10.73 12.67
CA VAL A 430 9.14 10.63 13.95
C VAL A 430 10.43 11.47 13.92
N TYR A 431 11.20 11.43 12.82
CA TYR A 431 12.40 12.26 12.70
C TYR A 431 12.09 13.75 12.66
N THR A 432 11.10 14.20 11.90
CA THR A 432 10.76 15.63 11.82
C THR A 432 10.25 16.16 13.16
N LEU A 433 9.35 15.44 13.83
CA LEU A 433 8.87 15.79 15.17
C LEU A 433 10.01 15.83 16.18
N TRP A 434 10.93 14.86 16.11
CA TRP A 434 12.07 14.81 17.01
C TRP A 434 13.08 15.92 16.75
N ASP A 435 13.37 16.25 15.49
CA ASP A 435 14.25 17.37 15.13
C ASP A 435 13.71 18.71 15.64
N VAL A 436 12.39 18.91 15.62
CA VAL A 436 11.75 20.09 16.23
C VAL A 436 11.99 20.12 17.74
N LEU A 437 11.84 18.98 18.44
CA LEU A 437 12.12 18.90 19.88
C LEU A 437 13.59 19.19 20.20
N VAL A 438 14.52 18.64 19.42
CA VAL A 438 15.96 18.88 19.57
C VAL A 438 16.29 20.36 19.33
N TYR A 439 15.66 20.99 18.34
CA TYR A 439 15.83 22.42 18.06
C TYR A 439 15.36 23.30 19.23
N THR A 440 14.30 22.89 19.95
CA THR A 440 13.80 23.65 21.10
C THR A 440 14.67 23.53 22.35
N ASP A 441 15.16 22.33 22.68
CA ASP A 441 16.03 22.10 23.85
C ASP A 441 16.89 20.84 23.64
N GLU A 442 18.13 21.05 23.18
CA GLU A 442 19.08 19.96 22.90
C GLU A 442 19.38 19.11 24.14
N ALA A 443 19.51 19.75 25.31
CA ALA A 443 19.93 19.07 26.53
C ALA A 443 18.81 18.17 27.08
N ARG A 444 17.56 18.62 27.02
CA ARG A 444 16.39 17.79 27.35
C ARG A 444 16.20 16.67 26.33
N ALA A 445 16.37 16.96 25.05
CA ALA A 445 16.26 15.95 24.00
C ALA A 445 17.32 14.85 24.17
N TYR A 446 18.56 15.21 24.48
CA TYR A 446 19.62 14.25 24.83
C TYR A 446 19.26 13.42 26.08
N MET A 447 18.75 14.06 27.14
CA MET A 447 18.31 13.36 28.35
C MET A 447 17.16 12.37 28.08
N LEU A 448 16.23 12.71 27.19
CA LEU A 448 15.15 11.82 26.82
C LEU A 448 15.66 10.70 25.90
N ALA A 449 16.48 11.00 24.89
CA ALA A 449 17.07 10.01 23.99
C ALA A 449 17.93 8.98 24.75
N THR A 450 18.66 9.38 25.80
CA THR A 450 19.43 8.44 26.63
C THR A 450 18.55 7.47 27.42
N ARG A 451 17.30 7.85 27.73
CA ARG A 451 16.37 7.08 28.58
C ARG A 451 15.32 6.30 27.79
N THR A 452 14.89 6.84 26.66
CA THR A 452 13.88 6.27 25.77
C THR A 452 14.42 6.27 24.36
N PHE A 453 14.30 5.12 23.70
CA PHE A 453 14.58 4.99 22.28
C PHE A 453 13.49 4.12 21.65
N VAL A 454 13.31 4.23 20.34
CA VAL A 454 12.37 3.42 19.56
C VAL A 454 13.16 2.60 18.56
N SER A 455 12.86 1.32 18.44
CA SER A 455 13.52 0.49 17.42
C SER A 455 12.83 0.59 16.05
N SER A 456 13.59 0.45 14.98
CA SER A 456 13.01 0.43 13.61
C SER A 456 12.01 -0.72 13.45
N SER A 457 12.25 -1.86 14.11
CA SER A 457 11.29 -2.96 14.18
C SER A 457 10.01 -2.61 14.95
N GLU A 458 10.10 -1.79 16.01
CA GLU A 458 8.91 -1.28 16.71
C GLU A 458 8.10 -0.35 15.81
N LEU A 459 8.74 0.47 14.98
CA LEU A 459 8.02 1.32 14.02
C LEU A 459 7.27 0.48 12.98
N VAL A 460 7.91 -0.57 12.45
CA VAL A 460 7.25 -1.52 11.54
C VAL A 460 6.08 -2.23 12.24
N ALA A 461 6.30 -2.70 13.47
CA ALA A 461 5.26 -3.37 14.26
C ALA A 461 4.09 -2.43 14.60
N ALA A 462 4.37 -1.15 14.89
CA ALA A 462 3.36 -0.12 15.14
C ALA A 462 2.48 0.10 13.91
N VAL A 463 3.07 0.20 12.71
CA VAL A 463 2.30 0.31 11.46
C VAL A 463 1.50 -0.96 11.18
N ALA A 464 2.09 -2.15 11.37
CA ALA A 464 1.38 -3.40 11.18
C ALA A 464 0.17 -3.52 12.14
N LEU A 465 0.36 -3.18 13.42
CA LEU A 465 -0.71 -3.18 14.42
C LEU A 465 -1.80 -2.15 14.08
N ALA A 466 -1.42 -0.93 13.70
CA ALA A 466 -2.36 0.10 13.27
C ALA A 466 -3.16 -0.34 12.04
N GLY A 467 -2.50 -0.98 11.06
CA GLY A 467 -3.15 -1.55 9.88
C GLY A 467 -4.13 -2.68 10.21
N LEU A 468 -3.81 -3.53 11.21
CA LEU A 468 -4.74 -4.56 11.69
C LEU A 468 -5.96 -3.95 12.37
N LEU A 469 -5.79 -2.92 13.20
CA LEU A 469 -6.87 -2.20 13.86
C LEU A 469 -7.78 -1.47 12.85
N LEU A 470 -7.18 -0.90 11.80
CA LEU A 470 -7.89 -0.15 10.75
C LEU A 470 -8.27 -1.00 9.53
N ARG A 471 -8.13 -2.33 9.61
CA ARG A 471 -8.34 -3.24 8.46
C ARG A 471 -9.68 -3.01 7.76
N HIS A 472 -10.76 -2.90 8.52
CA HIS A 472 -12.09 -2.67 7.94
C HIS A 472 -12.16 -1.33 7.18
N ARG A 473 -11.56 -0.26 7.72
CA ARG A 473 -11.52 1.05 7.08
C ARG A 473 -10.68 1.03 5.80
N LEU A 474 -9.54 0.34 5.81
CA LEU A 474 -8.69 0.20 4.63
C LEU A 474 -9.40 -0.58 3.52
N LEU A 475 -10.10 -1.67 3.86
CA LEU A 475 -10.85 -2.48 2.90
C LEU A 475 -12.11 -1.79 2.36
N SER A 476 -12.67 -0.83 3.10
CA SER A 476 -13.88 -0.11 2.67
C SER A 476 -13.62 1.03 1.68
N VAL A 477 -12.36 1.47 1.48
CA VAL A 477 -12.03 2.62 0.62
C VAL A 477 -12.52 2.44 -0.81
N LEU A 478 -12.20 1.30 -1.44
CA LEU A 478 -12.56 1.05 -2.83
C LEU A 478 -14.09 0.91 -3.03
N PRO A 479 -14.82 0.11 -2.21
CA PRO A 479 -16.28 0.08 -2.26
C PRO A 479 -16.94 1.45 -2.08
N GLN A 480 -16.49 2.24 -1.09
CA GLN A 480 -17.02 3.59 -0.84
C GLN A 480 -16.76 4.52 -2.02
N LYS A 481 -15.58 4.41 -2.64
CA LYS A 481 -15.26 5.18 -3.85
C LYS A 481 -16.21 4.82 -5.00
N HIS A 482 -16.40 3.52 -5.27
CA HIS A 482 -17.29 3.06 -6.34
C HIS A 482 -18.76 3.46 -6.12
N GLU A 483 -19.20 3.51 -4.86
CA GLU A 483 -20.52 4.02 -4.47
C GLU A 483 -20.63 5.54 -4.71
N MET A 484 -19.64 6.33 -4.26
CA MET A 484 -19.63 7.79 -4.46
C MET A 484 -19.61 8.20 -5.94
N GLU A 485 -18.89 7.45 -6.79
CA GLU A 485 -18.78 7.72 -8.22
C GLU A 485 -19.94 7.09 -9.02
N ASN A 486 -20.87 6.37 -8.37
CA ASN A 486 -21.93 5.58 -9.01
C ASN A 486 -21.39 4.58 -10.05
N GLN A 487 -20.17 4.06 -9.85
CA GLN A 487 -19.64 2.95 -10.65
C GLN A 487 -20.26 1.62 -10.23
N ARG A 488 -20.75 1.52 -8.99
CA ARG A 488 -21.49 0.36 -8.49
C ARG A 488 -22.72 0.83 -7.73
N VAL A 489 -23.84 0.16 -7.97
CA VAL A 489 -25.10 0.40 -7.27
C VAL A 489 -25.42 -0.81 -6.39
N VAL A 490 -25.77 -0.52 -5.14
CA VAL A 490 -26.22 -1.52 -4.16
C VAL A 490 -27.72 -1.37 -3.98
N ASP A 491 -28.48 -2.42 -4.29
CA ASP A 491 -29.93 -2.46 -4.14
C ASP A 491 -30.33 -3.56 -3.15
N ALA A 492 -30.77 -3.15 -1.97
CA ALA A 492 -31.28 -4.05 -0.93
C ALA A 492 -32.77 -4.39 -1.11
N ALA A 493 -33.51 -3.59 -1.88
CA ALA A 493 -34.95 -3.74 -2.07
C ALA A 493 -35.27 -4.74 -3.20
N ALA A 494 -34.38 -4.90 -4.18
CA ALA A 494 -34.56 -5.86 -5.27
C ALA A 494 -34.70 -7.32 -4.79
N PHE A 495 -33.92 -7.72 -3.77
CA PHE A 495 -33.92 -9.09 -3.24
C PHE A 495 -33.89 -9.09 -1.71
N PRO A 496 -35.05 -9.14 -1.03
CA PRO A 496 -35.12 -9.14 0.43
C PRO A 496 -34.16 -10.12 1.11
N GLY A 497 -33.40 -9.61 2.08
CA GLY A 497 -32.38 -10.37 2.81
C GLY A 497 -31.05 -10.55 2.05
N ARG A 498 -30.90 -9.95 0.87
CA ARG A 498 -29.65 -9.94 0.09
C ARG A 498 -29.36 -8.55 -0.48
N LEU A 499 -28.09 -8.22 -0.67
CA LEU A 499 -27.66 -6.99 -1.31
C LEU A 499 -27.36 -7.27 -2.78
N ALA A 500 -28.10 -6.64 -3.69
CA ALA A 500 -27.85 -6.76 -5.13
C ALA A 500 -26.84 -5.72 -5.57
N LEU A 501 -25.61 -6.16 -5.90
CA LEU A 501 -24.62 -5.27 -6.48
C LEU A 501 -24.66 -5.33 -7.99
N SER A 502 -24.69 -4.17 -8.62
CA SER A 502 -24.73 -4.02 -10.07
C SER A 502 -23.64 -3.09 -10.56
N ASN A 503 -23.00 -3.43 -11.68
CA ASN A 503 -21.98 -2.58 -12.30
C ASN A 503 -22.70 -1.48 -13.08
N ALA A 504 -22.58 -0.25 -12.62
CA ALA A 504 -23.36 0.87 -13.11
C ALA A 504 -22.55 1.73 -14.08
N TYR A 505 -23.26 2.44 -14.96
CA TYR A 505 -22.61 3.46 -15.76
C TYR A 505 -22.46 4.75 -14.95
N GLU A 506 -21.27 5.29 -15.05
CA GLU A 506 -20.80 6.44 -14.31
C GLU A 506 -21.28 7.73 -15.01
N ASP A 507 -22.53 8.12 -14.75
CA ASP A 507 -23.16 9.29 -15.39
C ASP A 507 -22.51 10.63 -15.00
N ALA A 508 -21.85 10.68 -13.85
CA ALA A 508 -21.59 11.94 -13.15
C ALA A 508 -20.12 12.41 -13.11
N VAL A 509 -19.12 11.63 -13.52
CA VAL A 509 -17.67 11.98 -13.33
C VAL A 509 -17.31 13.32 -13.93
N TYR A 510 -17.84 13.60 -15.12
CA TYR A 510 -17.55 14.82 -15.86
C TYR A 510 -18.37 16.00 -15.36
N SER A 511 -19.42 15.76 -14.55
CA SER A 511 -20.20 16.77 -13.86
C SER A 511 -19.77 16.99 -12.40
N LEU A 512 -18.88 16.14 -11.85
CA LEU A 512 -18.40 16.30 -10.48
C LEU A 512 -17.68 17.64 -10.35
N SER A 513 -18.22 18.47 -9.48
CA SER A 513 -17.63 19.75 -9.12
C SER A 513 -16.20 19.56 -8.61
N SER A 514 -15.34 20.57 -8.75
CA SER A 514 -13.98 20.52 -8.17
C SER A 514 -13.98 20.16 -6.68
N ARG A 515 -15.06 20.50 -5.96
CA ARG A 515 -15.27 20.13 -4.55
C ARG A 515 -15.41 18.63 -4.35
N GLU A 516 -16.14 17.93 -5.21
CA GLU A 516 -16.37 16.48 -5.10
C GLU A 516 -15.11 15.68 -5.45
N ARG A 517 -14.30 16.16 -6.41
CA ARG A 517 -12.97 15.56 -6.70
C ARG A 517 -12.04 15.59 -5.47
N ASN A 518 -12.05 16.68 -4.71
CA ASN A 518 -11.29 16.78 -3.47
C ASN A 518 -11.81 15.82 -2.38
N LEU A 519 -13.12 15.53 -2.34
CA LEU A 519 -13.70 14.56 -1.40
C LEU A 519 -13.24 13.13 -1.70
N VAL A 520 -13.15 12.75 -2.98
CA VAL A 520 -12.64 11.42 -3.39
C VAL A 520 -11.15 11.29 -3.05
N LEU A 521 -10.35 12.32 -3.29
CA LEU A 521 -8.93 12.32 -2.87
C LEU A 521 -8.81 12.18 -1.34
N TRP A 522 -9.63 12.90 -0.60
CA TRP A 522 -9.65 12.82 0.87
C TRP A 522 -10.07 11.44 1.36
N LEU A 523 -11.05 10.79 0.72
CA LEU A 523 -11.45 9.42 1.02
C LEU A 523 -10.25 8.45 0.91
N ILE A 524 -9.38 8.64 -0.09
CA ILE A 524 -8.20 7.79 -0.30
C ILE A 524 -7.12 8.08 0.76
N TYR A 525 -6.84 9.35 1.07
CA TYR A 525 -5.73 9.73 1.97
C TYR A 525 -6.10 9.81 3.45
N TRP A 526 -7.37 9.91 3.81
CA TRP A 526 -7.81 9.98 5.21
C TRP A 526 -7.38 8.75 6.04
N PRO A 527 -7.53 7.50 5.55
CA PRO A 527 -7.05 6.33 6.27
C PRO A 527 -5.52 6.31 6.47
N LEU A 528 -4.75 6.98 5.61
CA LEU A 528 -3.29 7.14 5.81
C LEU A 528 -3.02 7.98 7.06
N VAL A 529 -3.74 9.10 7.20
CA VAL A 529 -3.60 10.00 8.34
C VAL A 529 -4.01 9.28 9.63
N GLU A 530 -5.15 8.60 9.64
CA GLU A 530 -5.58 7.79 10.79
C GLU A 530 -4.54 6.72 11.17
N LEU A 531 -4.02 6.00 10.17
CA LEU A 531 -3.00 4.97 10.39
C LEU A 531 -1.72 5.55 10.99
N LEU A 532 -1.24 6.69 10.47
CA LEU A 532 -0.08 7.37 11.03
C LEU A 532 -0.32 7.87 12.45
N LEU A 533 -1.51 8.43 12.74
CA LEU A 533 -1.86 8.91 14.08
C LEU A 533 -1.91 7.77 15.09
N VAL A 534 -2.56 6.65 14.75
CA VAL A 534 -2.61 5.46 15.62
C VAL A 534 -1.22 4.88 15.83
N ALA A 535 -0.40 4.80 14.77
CA ALA A 535 0.96 4.33 14.88
C ALA A 535 1.82 5.26 15.76
N LEU A 536 1.73 6.59 15.60
CA LEU A 536 2.41 7.56 16.44
C LEU A 536 1.99 7.47 17.90
N LEU A 537 0.69 7.30 18.17
CA LEU A 537 0.17 7.09 19.52
C LEU A 537 0.75 5.81 20.15
N SER A 538 0.83 4.71 19.39
CA SER A 538 1.44 3.48 19.88
C SER A 538 2.93 3.62 20.20
N VAL A 539 3.67 4.38 19.37
CA VAL A 539 5.09 4.68 19.59
C VAL A 539 5.25 5.57 20.82
N ALA A 540 4.43 6.61 20.95
CA ALA A 540 4.45 7.51 22.09
C ALA A 540 4.13 6.77 23.41
N LEU A 541 3.12 5.88 23.39
CA LEU A 541 2.78 5.04 24.53
C LEU A 541 3.94 4.08 24.89
N GLY A 542 4.58 3.47 23.89
CA GLY A 542 5.77 2.65 24.10
C GLY A 542 6.91 3.42 24.76
N MET A 543 7.14 4.66 24.33
CA MET A 543 8.16 5.54 24.93
C MET A 543 7.81 5.96 26.35
N THR A 544 6.55 6.34 26.65
CA THR A 544 6.14 6.75 27.99
C THR A 544 6.22 5.59 28.98
N ILE A 545 5.81 4.38 28.60
CA ILE A 545 5.95 3.18 29.43
C ILE A 545 7.42 2.91 29.74
N ARG A 546 8.31 3.00 28.75
CA ARG A 546 9.77 2.84 28.95
C ARG A 546 10.34 3.89 29.91
N TYR A 547 9.93 5.13 29.74
CA TYR A 547 10.35 6.22 30.61
C TYR A 547 9.94 5.96 32.07
N LEU A 548 8.68 5.59 32.30
CA LEU A 548 8.15 5.29 33.64
C LEU A 548 8.81 4.06 34.25
N LEU A 549 9.04 3.00 33.48
CA LEU A 549 9.76 1.80 33.93
C LEU A 549 11.21 2.14 34.32
N HIS A 550 11.87 3.01 33.57
CA HIS A 550 13.22 3.45 33.89
C HIS A 550 13.25 4.26 35.19
N GLU A 551 12.35 5.23 35.37
CA GLU A 551 12.23 5.99 36.63
C GLU A 551 11.85 5.08 37.81
N TYR A 552 10.96 4.10 37.62
CA TYR A 552 10.60 3.13 38.66
C TYR A 552 11.80 2.27 39.08
N ARG A 553 12.50 1.65 38.12
CA ARG A 553 13.72 0.85 38.38
C ARG A 553 14.77 1.67 39.11
N ARG A 554 14.90 2.94 38.74
CA ARG A 554 15.81 3.85 39.39
C ARG A 554 15.41 4.17 40.82
N HIS A 555 14.14 4.45 41.08
CA HIS A 555 13.66 4.66 42.45
C HIS A 555 13.85 3.42 43.31
N ALA A 556 13.67 2.21 42.76
CA ALA A 556 13.97 0.96 43.44
C ALA A 556 15.48 0.78 43.73
N ALA A 557 16.35 1.11 42.77
CA ALA A 557 17.80 1.07 42.94
C ALA A 557 18.31 2.10 43.98
N ALA A 558 17.73 3.30 44.00
CA ALA A 558 18.06 4.33 44.98
C ALA A 558 17.61 3.92 46.40
N LYS A 559 16.42 3.31 46.53
CA LYS A 559 15.93 2.77 47.81
C LYS A 559 16.81 1.63 48.33
N THR A 560 17.24 0.71 47.47
CA THR A 560 18.12 -0.41 47.84
C THR A 560 19.53 0.07 48.21
N ALA A 561 20.11 1.02 47.48
CA ALA A 561 21.39 1.64 47.83
C ALA A 561 21.33 2.37 49.18
N ALA A 562 20.25 3.13 49.43
CA ALA A 562 20.04 3.81 50.71
C ALA A 562 19.89 2.84 51.89
N THR A 563 19.23 1.68 51.71
CA THR A 563 19.15 0.65 52.75
C THR A 563 20.49 -0.06 52.98
N THR A 564 21.31 -0.30 51.95
CA THR A 564 22.65 -0.91 52.14
C THR A 564 23.63 0.02 52.86
N VAL A 565 23.54 1.34 52.64
CA VAL A 565 24.36 2.33 53.35
C VAL A 565 23.87 2.51 54.80
N GLY A 566 22.56 2.34 55.05
CA GLY A 566 21.99 2.38 56.40
C GLY A 566 22.35 1.16 57.26
N VAL A 567 22.56 -0.02 56.67
CA VAL A 567 22.93 -1.25 57.41
C VAL A 567 24.43 -1.30 57.73
N ASN A 568 25.29 -0.70 56.91
CA ASN A 568 26.73 -0.61 57.18
C ASN A 568 27.11 0.50 58.18
N ALA A 569 26.16 1.35 58.58
CA ALA A 569 26.39 2.44 59.53
C ALA A 569 26.24 2.02 61.01
N THR A 570 25.98 0.75 61.29
CA THR A 570 25.77 0.23 62.65
C THR A 570 26.93 -0.56 63.25
N GLU A 571 28.08 -0.73 62.56
CA GLU A 571 29.20 -1.54 63.09
C GLU A 571 30.60 -0.91 63.14
N GLU A 572 30.82 0.37 62.81
CA GLU A 572 32.12 1.01 63.08
C GLU A 572 31.99 2.39 63.73
N SER A 573 32.28 2.41 65.03
CA SER A 573 32.46 3.61 65.86
C SER A 573 33.93 4.05 65.85
N GLU A 574 34.13 5.37 65.86
CA GLU A 574 35.35 6.13 66.19
C GLU A 574 36.56 6.09 65.24
N ARG A 575 36.68 7.15 64.40
CA ARG A 575 37.80 8.12 64.42
C ARG A 575 37.58 9.29 63.45
N LEU A 576 37.93 10.49 63.90
CA LEU A 576 37.76 11.77 63.21
C LEU A 576 38.41 11.84 61.82
N THR A 577 37.71 12.42 60.85
CA THR A 577 38.14 13.65 60.13
C THR A 577 37.00 14.19 59.26
N SER A 578 36.92 15.51 59.19
CA SER A 578 35.89 16.28 58.50
C SER A 578 35.82 15.99 56.99
N SER A 579 34.69 15.46 56.55
CA SER A 579 34.22 15.60 55.16
C SER A 579 32.71 15.44 55.16
N ARG A 580 31.99 16.57 55.15
CA ARG A 580 30.54 16.61 54.87
C ARG A 580 30.26 15.83 53.58
N PRO A 581 29.43 14.77 53.59
CA PRO A 581 28.76 14.37 52.36
C PRO A 581 27.61 15.34 52.16
N SER A 582 27.72 16.22 51.17
CA SER A 582 26.63 17.07 50.72
C SER A 582 25.54 16.20 50.09
N THR A 583 24.61 15.72 50.91
CA THR A 583 23.29 15.24 50.49
C THR A 583 22.45 16.46 50.06
N ALA A 584 22.79 17.04 48.91
CA ALA A 584 21.92 17.95 48.18
C ALA A 584 21.42 17.21 46.95
N GLY A 585 20.15 16.81 46.99
CA GLY A 585 19.43 16.14 45.91
C GLY A 585 19.30 17.00 44.65
N PHE A 586 20.38 17.14 43.89
CA PHE A 586 20.29 17.52 42.50
C PHE A 586 19.62 16.37 41.74
N SER A 587 18.39 16.60 41.28
CA SER A 587 17.74 15.73 40.30
C SER A 587 18.76 15.42 39.21
N SER A 588 19.14 14.15 39.01
CA SER A 588 20.21 13.86 38.05
C SER A 588 19.80 14.21 36.61
N ALA A 589 18.51 14.48 36.34
CA ALA A 589 18.13 15.13 35.09
C ALA A 589 18.81 16.49 34.96
N LYS A 590 18.83 17.30 36.03
CA LYS A 590 19.60 18.55 36.08
C LYS A 590 21.11 18.32 36.04
N ALA A 591 21.63 17.23 36.61
CA ALA A 591 23.06 16.92 36.55
C ALA A 591 23.51 16.45 35.14
N VAL A 592 22.68 15.67 34.45
CA VAL A 592 22.89 15.25 33.05
C VAL A 592 22.72 16.44 32.10
N ILE A 593 21.72 17.31 32.34
CA ILE A 593 21.54 18.56 31.59
C ILE A 593 22.72 19.52 31.85
N ALA A 594 23.21 19.63 33.09
CA ALA A 594 24.36 20.46 33.44
C ALA A 594 25.70 19.90 32.94
N GLY A 595 25.77 18.61 32.62
CA GLY A 595 26.94 17.94 32.06
C GLY A 595 26.90 17.74 30.54
N TYR A 596 25.83 18.18 29.86
CA TYR A 596 25.74 18.04 28.40
C TYR A 596 26.59 19.11 27.71
N SER A 597 27.65 18.67 27.04
CA SER A 597 28.40 19.46 26.06
C SER A 597 28.47 18.67 24.75
N ARG A 598 28.43 19.37 23.61
CA ARG A 598 28.60 18.74 22.30
C ARG A 598 29.99 18.10 22.20
N LEU A 599 30.07 16.93 21.57
CA LEU A 599 31.36 16.27 21.33
C LEU A 599 32.13 16.98 20.22
N PRO A 600 33.47 16.83 20.13
CA PRO A 600 34.27 17.53 19.12
C PRO A 600 33.79 17.33 17.67
N LEU A 601 33.25 16.16 17.35
CA LEU A 601 32.68 15.89 16.02
C LEU A 601 31.31 16.56 15.81
N GLU A 602 30.50 16.67 16.86
CA GLU A 602 29.22 17.39 16.82
C GLU A 602 29.43 18.91 16.69
N GLU A 603 30.46 19.44 17.34
CA GLU A 603 30.89 20.84 17.19
C GLU A 603 31.43 21.12 15.80
N LEU A 604 32.24 20.22 15.23
CA LEU A 604 32.80 20.37 13.88
C LEU A 604 31.70 20.39 12.80
N LEU A 605 30.66 19.57 12.97
CA LEU A 605 29.56 19.45 12.02
C LEU A 605 28.42 20.44 12.29
N ASP A 606 28.44 21.10 13.44
CA ASP A 606 27.32 21.89 13.98
C ASP A 606 25.99 21.11 14.01
N VAL A 607 26.06 19.81 14.35
CA VAL A 607 24.90 18.93 14.43
C VAL A 607 24.92 18.14 15.74
N PRO A 608 23.87 18.24 16.59
CA PRO A 608 23.79 17.49 17.85
C PRO A 608 23.40 16.01 17.60
N ILE A 609 24.34 15.23 17.06
CA ILE A 609 24.13 13.83 16.61
C ILE A 609 23.51 12.96 17.71
N ARG A 610 24.00 13.02 18.95
CA ARG A 610 23.48 12.24 20.08
C ARG A 610 22.05 12.63 20.44
N ALA A 611 21.76 13.92 20.50
CA ALA A 611 20.42 14.42 20.85
C ALA A 611 19.41 14.02 19.77
N LYS A 612 19.82 13.97 18.49
CA LYS A 612 18.96 13.55 17.38
C LYS A 612 18.77 12.02 17.27
N HIS A 613 19.51 11.19 18.01
CA HIS A 613 19.54 9.73 17.80
C HIS A 613 18.49 8.96 18.65
N ILE A 614 17.20 9.19 18.34
CA ILE A 614 16.04 8.58 19.02
C ILE A 614 15.66 7.19 18.49
N VAL A 615 15.78 6.98 17.17
CA VAL A 615 15.50 5.69 16.52
C VAL A 615 16.79 4.86 16.47
N ARG A 616 16.75 3.61 16.95
CA ARG A 616 17.94 2.73 17.07
C ARG A 616 17.59 1.29 16.70
N SER A 617 18.33 0.63 15.81
CA SER A 617 18.02 -0.76 15.46
C SER A 617 18.64 -1.83 16.38
N GLY A 618 19.13 -1.47 17.57
CA GLY A 618 19.66 -2.44 18.54
C GLY A 618 18.54 -3.30 19.11
N GLY A 619 18.75 -4.62 19.16
CA GLY A 619 17.79 -5.58 19.74
C GLY A 619 17.43 -5.22 21.19
N SER A 620 16.33 -5.80 21.66
CA SER A 620 15.67 -5.61 22.97
C SER A 620 16.53 -6.01 24.18
N GLU A 621 17.79 -5.57 24.23
CA GLU A 621 18.59 -5.70 25.43
C GLU A 621 18.09 -4.72 26.50
N PRO A 622 18.12 -5.13 27.77
CA PRO A 622 17.59 -4.34 28.87
C PRO A 622 18.26 -2.97 28.94
N ILE A 623 17.45 -1.94 29.20
CA ILE A 623 17.89 -0.58 29.51
C ILE A 623 18.95 -0.66 30.63
N GLY A 624 20.21 -0.34 30.30
CA GLY A 624 21.37 -0.51 31.17
C GLY A 624 22.49 -1.42 30.62
N SER A 625 22.27 -2.15 29.52
CA SER A 625 23.37 -2.78 28.77
C SER A 625 24.16 -1.72 28.00
N ALA A 626 25.45 -1.95 27.78
CA ALA A 626 26.33 -0.99 27.12
C ALA A 626 25.95 -0.72 25.64
N SER A 627 25.04 -1.51 25.05
CA SER A 627 24.31 -1.24 23.79
C SER A 627 23.37 -0.02 23.83
N SER A 628 22.94 0.42 25.02
CA SER A 628 22.09 1.60 25.22
C SER A 628 22.86 2.93 25.25
N CYS A 629 24.20 2.88 25.24
CA CYS A 629 25.05 4.05 25.45
C CYS A 629 25.24 4.83 24.14
N LEU A 630 24.91 6.12 24.15
CA LEU A 630 25.14 7.01 23.00
C LEU A 630 26.63 7.33 22.80
N GLU A 631 27.49 6.95 23.72
CA GLU A 631 28.90 7.31 23.76
C GLU A 631 29.77 6.07 24.01
N LYS A 632 30.98 6.12 23.44
CA LYS A 632 32.08 5.20 23.71
C LYS A 632 33.11 5.94 24.55
N THR A 633 33.45 5.42 25.73
CA THR A 633 34.57 5.95 26.53
C THR A 633 35.85 5.21 26.19
N VAL A 634 36.88 5.93 25.74
CA VAL A 634 38.24 5.40 25.52
C VAL A 634 39.18 6.20 26.40
N GLY A 635 39.66 5.59 27.50
CA GLY A 635 40.41 6.32 28.52
C GLY A 635 39.52 7.32 29.27
N GLN A 636 39.89 8.60 29.25
CA GLN A 636 39.09 9.70 29.83
C GLN A 636 38.24 10.46 28.79
N GLU A 637 38.33 10.10 27.50
CA GLU A 637 37.66 10.81 26.43
C GLU A 637 36.40 10.07 25.96
N GLN A 638 35.37 10.84 25.58
CA GLN A 638 34.10 10.35 25.06
C GLN A 638 34.05 10.52 23.54
N PHE A 639 33.64 9.46 22.85
CA PHE A 639 33.54 9.42 21.39
C PHE A 639 32.16 8.94 20.93
N LEU A 640 31.79 9.31 19.71
CA LEU A 640 30.59 8.80 19.05
C LEU A 640 30.84 7.40 18.48
N TRP A 641 29.78 6.59 18.47
CA TRP A 641 29.82 5.30 17.79
C TRP A 641 29.80 5.47 16.26
N PRO A 642 30.50 4.60 15.50
CA PRO A 642 30.55 4.69 14.04
C PRO A 642 29.19 4.81 13.33
N VAL A 643 28.21 4.03 13.79
CA VAL A 643 26.85 4.05 13.24
C VAL A 643 26.24 5.45 13.33
N GLN A 644 26.47 6.19 14.42
CA GLN A 644 25.80 7.46 14.67
C GLN A 644 26.24 8.54 13.67
N TYR A 645 27.53 8.65 13.37
CA TYR A 645 27.98 9.60 12.35
C TYR A 645 27.76 9.10 10.91
N LEU A 646 27.71 7.78 10.69
CA LEU A 646 27.33 7.17 9.39
C LEU A 646 25.88 7.50 8.99
N THR A 647 24.96 7.53 9.96
CA THR A 647 23.55 7.94 9.73
C THR A 647 23.42 9.41 9.32
N HIS A 648 24.39 10.24 9.69
CA HIS A 648 24.45 11.66 9.34
C HIS A 648 25.31 11.92 8.09
N GLY A 649 25.74 10.87 7.39
CA GLY A 649 26.45 11.01 6.12
C GLY A 649 27.96 11.24 6.25
N VAL A 650 28.56 10.90 7.39
CA VAL A 650 30.02 11.02 7.60
C VAL A 650 30.66 9.63 7.55
N LEU A 651 31.72 9.50 6.76
CA LEU A 651 32.53 8.28 6.61
C LEU A 651 33.96 8.56 7.07
N LEU A 652 34.55 7.63 7.81
CA LEU A 652 35.96 7.68 8.19
C LEU A 652 36.78 6.84 7.20
N GLU A 653 37.53 7.48 6.32
CA GLU A 653 38.44 6.80 5.40
C GLU A 653 39.78 6.48 6.07
N ASN A 654 40.14 5.18 6.06
CA ASN A 654 41.42 4.66 6.54
C ASN A 654 41.79 5.08 7.97
N GLY A 655 40.79 5.40 8.80
CA GLY A 655 40.98 5.89 10.17
C GLY A 655 41.58 7.30 10.27
N ARG A 656 41.72 8.04 9.16
CA ARG A 656 42.49 9.30 9.11
C ARG A 656 41.77 10.48 8.49
N TYR A 657 40.83 10.25 7.57
CA TYR A 657 40.14 11.33 6.86
C TYR A 657 38.62 11.20 7.02
N LEU A 658 37.94 12.34 7.22
CA LEU A 658 36.49 12.41 7.16
C LEU A 658 36.07 12.67 5.71
N SER A 659 35.13 11.88 5.21
CA SER A 659 34.54 12.02 3.88
C SER A 659 33.02 12.06 4.00
N THR A 660 32.36 12.69 3.03
CA THR A 660 30.90 12.67 2.95
C THR A 660 30.44 11.41 2.23
N ARG A 661 29.50 10.68 2.85
CA ARG A 661 28.87 9.48 2.30
C ARG A 661 28.07 9.82 1.05
N ARG A 662 28.11 8.94 0.05
CA ARG A 662 27.36 9.14 -1.19
C ARG A 662 25.86 9.13 -0.91
N GLY A 663 25.16 10.11 -1.49
CA GLY A 663 23.75 10.39 -1.24
C GLY A 663 23.49 11.49 -0.21
N PHE A 664 24.53 12.02 0.45
CA PHE A 664 24.46 13.22 1.27
C PHE A 664 25.18 14.39 0.59
N TYR A 665 24.66 15.61 0.75
CA TYR A 665 25.21 16.82 0.14
C TYR A 665 25.81 17.74 1.22
N ARG A 666 27.06 18.18 1.03
CA ARG A 666 27.74 19.21 1.85
C ARG A 666 27.66 18.99 3.36
N VAL A 667 27.88 17.77 3.83
CA VAL A 667 27.91 17.45 5.28
C VAL A 667 29.17 18.01 5.95
N LEU A 668 30.29 18.02 5.22
CA LEU A 668 31.54 18.60 5.69
C LEU A 668 31.71 20.02 5.10
N PRO A 669 32.24 20.99 5.87
CA PRO A 669 32.52 22.32 5.35
C PRO A 669 33.50 22.24 4.17
N VAL A 670 33.19 22.95 3.09
CA VAL A 670 34.02 23.01 1.88
C VAL A 670 35.33 23.72 2.24
N HIS A 671 36.46 23.06 2.01
CA HIS A 671 37.75 23.73 1.99
C HIS A 671 37.81 24.63 0.75
N GLU A 672 37.78 25.95 0.94
CA GLU A 672 38.30 26.86 -0.09
C GLU A 672 39.81 26.60 -0.21
N PRO A 673 40.32 26.22 -1.39
CA PRO A 673 41.76 26.18 -1.60
C PRO A 673 42.29 27.61 -1.53
N MET A 674 43.09 27.90 -0.50
CA MET A 674 43.98 29.06 -0.53
C MET A 674 45.02 28.78 -1.61
N ASP A 675 44.78 29.27 -2.82
CA ASP A 675 45.72 29.19 -3.93
C ASP A 675 47.01 29.94 -3.56
N GLY A 676 48.12 29.21 -3.67
CA GLY A 676 49.46 29.74 -3.55
C GLY A 676 49.80 30.65 -4.73
N SER A 677 50.16 31.89 -4.41
CA SER A 677 51.01 32.76 -5.22
C SER A 677 51.83 33.59 -4.23
N GLY A 678 53.14 33.79 -4.32
CA GLY A 678 54.20 33.33 -5.20
C GLY A 678 55.50 33.86 -4.56
N ALA A 679 56.59 33.12 -4.64
CA ALA A 679 57.89 33.54 -4.11
C ALA A 679 58.55 34.61 -5.02
N ARG A 680 58.97 35.75 -4.46
CA ARG A 680 60.38 36.27 -4.44
C ARG A 680 60.52 37.81 -4.39
N SER A 681 61.54 38.20 -3.60
CA SER A 681 62.23 39.51 -3.51
C SER A 681 61.44 40.63 -2.83
N SER A 682 61.99 41.46 -1.93
CA SER A 682 63.37 41.90 -1.71
C SER A 682 63.56 42.46 -0.29
N SER A 683 64.83 42.48 0.14
CA SER A 683 65.39 43.05 1.36
C SER A 683 65.00 44.50 1.70
N SER A 684 64.85 44.83 3.00
CA SER A 684 65.70 45.80 3.73
C SER A 684 65.17 46.15 5.14
N ASN A 685 66.07 46.06 6.14
CA ASN A 685 66.26 46.88 7.35
C ASN A 685 65.08 47.37 8.23
N GLY A 686 65.21 47.17 9.56
CA GLY A 686 64.65 48.12 10.55
C GLY A 686 64.32 47.62 11.97
N ARG A 687 65.34 47.59 12.84
CA ARG A 687 65.39 47.76 14.32
C ARG A 687 64.11 48.04 15.17
N SER A 688 64.13 47.47 16.40
CA SER A 688 63.50 47.90 17.69
C SER A 688 61.98 47.64 17.87
N GLY A 689 61.43 47.15 18.98
CA GLY A 689 61.94 46.81 20.32
C GLY A 689 60.80 46.32 21.25
N LYS A 690 61.20 45.63 22.33
CA LYS A 690 60.56 45.40 23.66
C LYS A 690 59.03 45.24 23.79
N GLY A 691 58.62 44.13 24.43
CA GLY A 691 57.39 44.06 25.24
C GLY A 691 56.94 42.65 25.63
N ALA A 692 57.47 42.10 26.74
CA ALA A 692 56.72 41.18 27.62
C ALA A 692 56.14 42.04 28.76
N PRO A 693 54.96 41.76 29.36
CA PRO A 693 54.57 40.50 30.02
C PRO A 693 53.09 40.10 29.69
N ARG A 694 52.44 39.03 30.17
CA ARG A 694 52.34 38.46 31.52
C ARG A 694 51.52 37.15 31.39
N GLU A 695 51.95 36.08 32.07
CA GLU A 695 51.18 34.86 32.23
C GLU A 695 49.91 35.11 33.07
N GLY A 696 48.78 34.59 32.60
CA GLY A 696 47.51 34.50 33.30
C GLY A 696 46.98 33.08 33.21
N ASN A 697 46.90 32.41 34.36
CA ASN A 697 46.41 31.06 34.55
C ASN A 697 44.96 30.86 34.07
N GLY A 698 44.68 29.67 33.51
CA GLY A 698 43.36 29.04 33.59
C GLY A 698 42.52 29.04 32.31
N SER A 699 42.87 28.19 31.34
CA SER A 699 41.93 27.67 30.32
C SER A 699 42.47 26.35 29.78
N PRO A 700 41.69 25.26 29.69
CA PRO A 700 42.16 24.04 29.03
C PRO A 700 42.42 24.38 27.56
N LYS A 701 43.61 24.02 27.10
CA LYS A 701 44.16 24.32 25.77
C LYS A 701 43.12 24.09 24.66
N ARG A 702 42.61 25.18 24.09
CA ARG A 702 42.00 25.25 22.76
C ARG A 702 43.03 24.73 21.74
N ARG A 703 43.00 23.44 21.40
CA ARG A 703 43.68 22.93 20.21
C ARG A 703 42.81 23.25 19.01
N ARG A 704 43.23 24.25 18.23
CA ARG A 704 42.76 24.41 16.84
C ARG A 704 43.13 23.13 16.09
N TYR A 705 42.13 22.38 15.63
CA TYR A 705 42.33 21.30 14.68
C TYR A 705 42.78 21.92 13.36
N THR A 706 44.09 21.85 13.10
CA THR A 706 44.66 22.01 11.76
C THR A 706 44.67 20.63 11.12
N THR A 707 44.13 20.52 9.91
CA THR A 707 43.86 19.28 9.15
C THR A 707 45.13 18.59 8.61
N THR A 708 46.21 18.59 9.38
CA THR A 708 47.48 17.93 9.02
C THR A 708 48.19 17.36 10.25
N TYR A 709 47.48 16.62 11.10
CA TYR A 709 48.10 15.66 12.03
C TYR A 709 47.18 14.44 12.21
N PRO A 710 47.75 13.24 12.43
CA PRO A 710 46.99 12.00 12.41
C PRO A 710 45.92 12.03 13.50
N ILE A 711 44.67 11.76 13.10
CA ILE A 711 43.62 11.36 14.02
C ILE A 711 44.08 10.02 14.59
N VAL A 712 44.62 10.04 15.80
CA VAL A 712 44.82 8.84 16.61
C VAL A 712 43.55 8.68 17.44
N MET A 713 42.78 7.64 17.12
CA MET A 713 41.70 7.12 17.97
C MET A 713 42.26 6.27 19.10
#